data_AF-A0A497CF11-F1
#
_entry.id   AF-A0A497CF11-F1
#
_cell.length_a   1.000
_cell.length_b   1.000
_cell.length_c   1.000
_cell.angle_alpha   90.00
_cell.angle_beta   90.00
_cell.angle_gamma   90.00
#
_symmetry.space_group_name_H-M   'P 1'
#
loop_
_entity.id
_entity.type
_entity.pdbx_description
1 polymer ?
#
loop_
_entity_poly.entity_id
_entity_poly.type
_entity_poly.pdbx_seq_one_letter_code
_entity_poly.pdbx_strand_id
1 'polypeptide(L)'
;MSTQRPKHFMHLIAAAMAIIALLGGCKQAEPTPAPEVLTSPSPTEVEPASVASDPFEAGWDDREVFSTGLINAEQPVLEQLPGATIYHIELEIPAGLDVLQGHQELRYTNQENEPLNEVYFRLFPNTSGGGLTVSNVKVDGADVESAYEAKNSSLRVPLPSALQPGERAIIEMDFEVTVTRTMAGNYGLFGYFEEVLVLDEFYPAVPAYDEDGWYAYAPYSNGDLSYFDASFYLVRVTAPADLIIVAPGVEINNKQEGDQQIVTIAAGPARDFYLAASEHYVKVSNRVGDTIVNSYTFAEYQKAGNLALEIASHALNVFSDRFGTYPYTEFDVASTPMQALGIEYPGMTGITLGVYDLNAEIGGLPAAVMMESVIAHEVGHQWFYNAVGNDQMGEPWVDEAIVQYLTGLYFEDRYSNFAAEDYRDSWDYRWSRVDYADIPIGLPAGDYEGREYGAIVYGRGPIFIQTLAEEMGQKTFDIFLRDYYQTYKWDIGTGTAFWALAEQHCQCDLTKLFLDWVYDKENAPTPTSSNQTSNGGRFTGWAVLAQKDDYSDVNMTDLPVDYIGITQMREILINAGWNPKHIHELKEFDGETLRDDLDWLAENAAEEDVVLVYVAAHGRYLSDVLEWNNFFADAWEKIPSRRRVLVIDACQAANFTGVVANDPAPYLSIAAVDGDEYGWSGLEEEGLPIIGGVFTHYFNIAFSDKSADSDGDGCVSVQEAALFAEQQQRTYMHEVVFAVPEFLEMYHGIGSFPDEDPTFPDVILDDTIGMPLCLDINQD
;
A
#
# COMPACT_ATOMS: atom_id res chain seq x y z
N MET A 1 23.95 -57.81 -1.43
CA MET A 1 23.64 -56.54 -0.75
C MET A 1 23.40 -55.54 -1.87
N SER A 2 22.14 -55.26 -2.27
CA SER A 2 21.15 -54.38 -1.60
C SER A 2 21.62 -52.91 -1.65
N THR A 3 20.87 -51.87 -2.01
CA THR A 3 19.52 -51.63 -2.62
C THR A 3 19.43 -50.11 -2.90
N GLN A 4 18.70 -49.53 -3.86
CA GLN A 4 17.96 -49.98 -5.06
C GLN A 4 17.84 -48.77 -6.05
N ARG A 5 17.23 -48.92 -7.24
CA ARG A 5 16.65 -47.82 -8.04
C ARG A 5 15.29 -48.25 -8.60
N PRO A 6 14.25 -47.41 -8.65
CA PRO A 6 13.05 -47.69 -9.44
C PRO A 6 13.21 -47.15 -10.87
N LYS A 7 12.98 -48.03 -11.85
CA LYS A 7 12.37 -47.66 -13.13
C LYS A 7 10.92 -48.10 -13.03
N HIS A 8 9.95 -47.35 -13.57
CA HIS A 8 8.82 -47.93 -14.30
C HIS A 8 8.07 -46.84 -15.09
N PHE A 9 8.04 -47.03 -16.42
CA PHE A 9 7.13 -46.37 -17.36
C PHE A 9 6.21 -47.47 -17.93
N MET A 10 5.03 -47.09 -18.45
CA MET A 10 3.90 -47.96 -18.83
C MET A 10 3.14 -48.62 -17.66
N HIS A 11 1.92 -48.15 -17.37
CA HIS A 11 0.66 -48.80 -17.80
C HIS A 11 -0.55 -47.90 -17.50
N LEU A 12 -1.23 -47.47 -18.57
CA LEU A 12 -2.56 -46.85 -18.55
C LEU A 12 -3.58 -47.93 -18.98
N ILE A 13 -4.87 -47.73 -18.63
CA ILE A 13 -6.02 -48.59 -18.97
C ILE A 13 -6.14 -49.91 -18.18
N ALA A 14 -6.99 -49.92 -17.13
CA ALA A 14 -8.02 -50.95 -16.86
C ALA A 14 -8.66 -50.83 -15.44
N ALA A 15 -9.60 -49.90 -15.24
CA ALA A 15 -10.50 -49.92 -14.08
C ALA A 15 -11.91 -49.35 -14.40
N ALA A 16 -12.33 -49.44 -15.66
CA ALA A 16 -13.68 -49.07 -16.11
C ALA A 16 -14.42 -50.30 -16.66
N MET A 17 -15.12 -51.02 -15.78
CA MET A 17 -16.33 -51.81 -16.08
C MET A 17 -16.76 -52.63 -14.84
N ALA A 18 -18.01 -52.40 -14.39
CA ALA A 18 -18.99 -53.42 -13.92
C ALA A 18 -19.85 -53.06 -12.68
N ILE A 19 -20.62 -51.97 -12.71
CA ILE A 19 -21.99 -51.98 -12.13
C ILE A 19 -22.96 -51.26 -13.08
N ILE A 20 -23.49 -51.99 -14.08
CA ILE A 20 -24.74 -51.64 -14.78
C ILE A 20 -25.60 -52.91 -14.78
N ALA A 21 -26.57 -53.00 -13.85
CA ALA A 21 -27.63 -54.02 -13.88
C ALA A 21 -28.81 -53.74 -12.92
N LEU A 22 -29.20 -52.47 -12.69
CA LEU A 22 -30.48 -52.12 -12.03
C LEU A 22 -31.13 -50.90 -12.72
N LEU A 23 -31.61 -51.10 -13.94
CA LEU A 23 -32.53 -50.17 -14.61
C LEU A 23 -33.98 -50.53 -14.23
N GLY A 24 -34.80 -49.54 -13.85
CA GLY A 24 -36.20 -49.83 -13.53
C GLY A 24 -37.09 -48.71 -12.98
N GLY A 25 -37.02 -47.45 -13.47
CA GLY A 25 -38.08 -46.48 -13.15
C GLY A 25 -37.77 -45.00 -13.41
N CYS A 26 -38.32 -44.47 -14.52
CA CYS A 26 -38.69 -43.09 -14.86
C CYS A 26 -38.34 -41.94 -13.88
N LYS A 27 -37.84 -40.77 -14.32
CA LYS A 27 -37.96 -40.06 -15.61
C LYS A 27 -36.65 -39.34 -16.00
N GLN A 28 -36.47 -39.02 -17.29
CA GLN A 28 -35.48 -38.03 -17.72
C GLN A 28 -35.90 -36.62 -17.28
N ALA A 29 -34.96 -35.85 -16.75
CA ALA A 29 -34.95 -34.41 -16.93
C ALA A 29 -34.25 -34.11 -18.27
N GLU A 30 -34.70 -33.08 -18.98
CA GLU A 30 -34.07 -32.63 -20.23
C GLU A 30 -32.74 -31.93 -19.92
N PRO A 31 -31.74 -32.00 -20.82
CA PRO A 31 -30.51 -31.24 -20.64
C PRO A 31 -30.81 -29.74 -20.73
N THR A 32 -30.36 -28.98 -19.74
CA THR A 32 -30.35 -27.51 -19.80
C THR A 32 -29.63 -27.06 -21.08
N PRO A 33 -30.15 -26.08 -21.84
CA PRO A 33 -29.43 -25.53 -22.98
C PRO A 33 -28.09 -24.94 -22.51
N ALA A 34 -27.06 -25.01 -23.35
CA ALA A 34 -25.91 -24.14 -23.17
C ALA A 34 -26.38 -22.67 -23.20
N PRO A 35 -25.78 -21.77 -22.39
CA PRO A 35 -26.13 -20.35 -22.45
C PRO A 35 -25.96 -19.85 -23.89
N GLU A 36 -26.97 -19.15 -24.40
CA GLU A 36 -26.90 -18.55 -25.73
C GLU A 36 -25.76 -17.55 -25.76
N VAL A 37 -24.96 -17.56 -26.83
CA VAL A 37 -24.03 -16.48 -27.14
C VAL A 37 -24.89 -15.25 -27.45
N LEU A 38 -25.12 -14.43 -26.43
CA LEU A 38 -25.75 -13.14 -26.57
C LEU A 38 -24.82 -12.25 -27.37
N THR A 39 -25.10 -12.09 -28.67
CA THR A 39 -24.60 -10.93 -29.41
C THR A 39 -25.27 -9.70 -28.81
N SER A 40 -24.60 -9.07 -27.85
CA SER A 40 -25.04 -7.81 -27.27
C SER A 40 -25.33 -6.81 -28.40
N PRO A 41 -26.37 -5.97 -28.27
CA PRO A 41 -26.47 -4.81 -29.14
C PRO A 41 -25.21 -3.95 -28.98
N SER A 42 -24.83 -3.21 -30.02
CA SER A 42 -23.78 -2.20 -29.93
C SER A 42 -23.96 -1.35 -28.68
N PRO A 43 -22.88 -0.93 -27.99
CA PRO A 43 -23.00 -0.06 -26.83
C PRO A 43 -23.88 1.13 -27.19
N THR A 44 -24.91 1.37 -26.39
CA THR A 44 -25.57 2.68 -26.45
C THR A 44 -24.54 3.65 -25.89
N GLU A 45 -23.92 4.39 -26.79
CA GLU A 45 -23.06 5.54 -26.54
C GLU A 45 -23.64 6.35 -25.37
N VAL A 46 -22.97 6.29 -24.22
CA VAL A 46 -23.33 7.12 -23.07
C VAL A 46 -22.82 8.50 -23.43
N GLU A 47 -23.73 9.38 -23.85
CA GLU A 47 -23.43 10.79 -24.08
C GLU A 47 -22.72 11.31 -22.81
N PRO A 48 -21.45 11.76 -22.90
CA PRO A 48 -20.70 12.18 -21.71
C PRO A 48 -21.45 13.33 -21.05
N ALA A 49 -21.59 13.26 -19.73
CA ALA A 49 -22.24 14.31 -18.97
C ALA A 49 -21.47 15.63 -19.20
N SER A 50 -22.16 16.68 -19.65
CA SER A 50 -21.51 17.95 -19.92
C SER A 50 -20.95 18.55 -18.62
N VAL A 51 -19.65 18.39 -18.39
CA VAL A 51 -18.93 19.05 -17.29
C VAL A 51 -19.16 20.56 -17.45
N ALA A 52 -19.68 21.21 -16.41
CA ALA A 52 -20.25 22.56 -16.53
C ALA A 52 -19.21 23.69 -16.61
N SER A 53 -17.93 23.32 -16.53
CA SER A 53 -16.73 24.14 -16.67
C SER A 53 -15.61 23.29 -17.27
N ASP A 54 -14.63 23.94 -17.91
CA ASP A 54 -13.42 23.25 -18.35
C ASP A 54 -12.62 22.78 -17.11
N PRO A 55 -12.24 21.48 -16.98
CA PRO A 55 -11.44 21.03 -15.84
C PRO A 55 -10.06 21.70 -15.73
N PHE A 56 -9.50 22.25 -16.82
CA PHE A 56 -8.25 23.04 -16.76
C PHE A 56 -8.43 24.42 -16.09
N GLU A 57 -9.68 24.89 -15.94
CA GLU A 57 -10.02 26.14 -15.23
C GLU A 57 -10.41 25.88 -13.76
N ALA A 58 -10.33 24.62 -13.30
CA ALA A 58 -10.54 24.27 -11.90
C ALA A 58 -9.39 24.81 -11.01
N GLY A 59 -9.67 25.02 -9.73
CA GLY A 59 -8.61 25.39 -8.78
C GLY A 59 -7.72 24.18 -8.50
N TRP A 60 -6.41 24.38 -8.31
CA TRP A 60 -5.46 23.29 -8.08
C TRP A 60 -5.74 22.37 -6.88
N ASP A 61 -6.60 22.76 -5.93
CA ASP A 61 -7.04 21.89 -4.82
C ASP A 61 -8.33 21.11 -5.14
N ASP A 62 -8.96 21.35 -6.29
CA ASP A 62 -10.12 20.59 -6.78
C ASP A 62 -9.64 19.32 -7.49
N ARG A 63 -9.76 18.20 -6.80
CA ARG A 63 -9.37 16.87 -7.28
C ARG A 63 -10.55 16.00 -7.69
N GLU A 64 -11.78 16.55 -7.68
CA GLU A 64 -13.00 15.79 -8.01
C GLU A 64 -12.95 15.19 -9.42
N VAL A 65 -12.24 15.83 -10.35
CA VAL A 65 -12.03 15.32 -11.72
C VAL A 65 -11.38 13.93 -11.75
N PHE A 66 -10.56 13.59 -10.75
CA PHE A 66 -9.88 12.29 -10.65
C PHE A 66 -10.75 11.20 -9.99
N SER A 67 -11.84 11.57 -9.30
CA SER A 67 -12.73 10.61 -8.60
C SER A 67 -13.36 9.59 -9.55
N THR A 68 -13.56 9.97 -10.81
CA THR A 68 -14.13 9.12 -11.86
C THR A 68 -13.19 7.98 -12.27
N GLY A 69 -11.88 8.17 -12.12
CA GLY A 69 -10.85 7.16 -12.39
C GLY A 69 -10.64 6.17 -11.24
N LEU A 70 -11.19 6.44 -10.05
CA LEU A 70 -10.99 5.65 -8.84
C LEU A 70 -12.27 4.91 -8.44
N ILE A 71 -12.14 3.67 -7.95
CA ILE A 71 -13.28 2.98 -7.34
C ILE A 71 -13.70 3.71 -6.05
N ASN A 72 -14.97 3.62 -5.66
CA ASN A 72 -15.51 4.36 -4.50
C ASN A 72 -14.73 4.15 -3.19
N ALA A 73 -14.12 2.97 -3.00
CA ALA A 73 -13.33 2.65 -1.81
C ALA A 73 -11.98 3.40 -1.75
N GLU A 74 -11.50 3.91 -2.88
CA GLU A 74 -10.16 4.50 -3.04
C GLU A 74 -10.20 6.01 -3.27
N GLN A 75 -11.39 6.58 -3.54
CA GLN A 75 -11.59 8.03 -3.63
C GLN A 75 -11.09 8.84 -2.40
N PRO A 76 -11.05 8.33 -1.15
CA PRO A 76 -10.40 9.04 -0.03
C PRO A 76 -8.93 9.43 -0.28
N VAL A 77 -8.22 8.75 -1.19
CA VAL A 77 -6.83 9.08 -1.53
C VAL A 77 -6.66 10.51 -2.08
N LEU A 78 -7.71 11.07 -2.68
CA LEU A 78 -7.72 12.43 -3.20
C LEU A 78 -7.44 13.47 -2.12
N GLU A 79 -7.88 13.21 -0.89
CA GLU A 79 -7.64 14.04 0.29
C GLU A 79 -6.35 13.64 1.05
N GLN A 80 -5.96 12.36 1.00
CA GLN A 80 -4.80 11.82 1.72
C GLN A 80 -3.43 12.18 1.12
N LEU A 81 -3.37 12.65 -0.13
CA LEU A 81 -2.13 13.05 -0.81
C LEU A 81 -2.02 14.56 -1.06
N PRO A 82 -2.25 15.47 -0.09
CA PRO A 82 -2.45 16.90 -0.35
C PRO A 82 -1.18 17.62 -0.88
N GLY A 83 0.00 17.01 -0.74
CA GLY A 83 1.27 17.47 -1.31
C GLY A 83 1.54 17.01 -2.74
N ALA A 84 0.94 15.89 -3.17
CA ALA A 84 1.21 15.26 -4.46
C ALA A 84 1.11 16.22 -5.65
N THR A 85 2.07 16.11 -6.57
CA THR A 85 2.18 16.94 -7.77
C THR A 85 0.95 16.76 -8.65
N ILE A 86 0.43 17.88 -9.17
CA ILE A 86 -0.67 17.88 -10.12
C ILE A 86 -0.15 18.46 -11.43
N TYR A 87 -0.24 17.68 -12.50
CA TYR A 87 0.16 18.02 -13.85
C TYR A 87 -1.07 18.36 -14.70
N HIS A 88 -1.05 19.54 -15.33
CA HIS A 88 -1.92 19.91 -16.44
C HIS A 88 -1.08 19.87 -17.72
N ILE A 89 -1.35 18.93 -18.61
CA ILE A 89 -0.58 18.73 -19.84
C ILE A 89 -1.50 18.89 -21.05
N GLU A 90 -1.15 19.77 -21.97
CA GLU A 90 -1.71 19.81 -23.32
C GLU A 90 -0.70 19.26 -24.32
N LEU A 91 -1.14 18.35 -25.20
CA LEU A 91 -0.31 17.71 -26.23
C LEU A 91 -0.98 17.81 -27.61
N GLU A 92 -0.29 18.39 -28.58
CA GLU A 92 -0.66 18.39 -30.00
C GLU A 92 0.11 17.30 -30.76
N ILE A 93 -0.61 16.28 -31.22
CA ILE A 93 -0.14 15.23 -32.12
C ILE A 93 -0.56 15.58 -33.55
N PRO A 94 0.35 16.04 -34.44
CA PRO A 94 -0.01 16.32 -35.83
C PRO A 94 -0.13 15.02 -36.63
N ALA A 95 -0.91 15.03 -37.72
CA ALA A 95 -1.08 13.87 -38.61
C ALA A 95 0.22 13.35 -39.27
N GLY A 96 1.34 14.07 -39.17
CA GLY A 96 2.66 13.56 -39.56
C GLY A 96 3.30 12.64 -38.51
N LEU A 97 2.94 12.78 -37.24
CA LEU A 97 3.53 12.08 -36.08
C LEU A 97 5.06 12.28 -35.90
N ASP A 98 5.67 13.27 -36.56
CA ASP A 98 7.14 13.48 -36.54
C ASP A 98 7.60 14.37 -35.37
N VAL A 99 6.85 15.44 -35.08
CA VAL A 99 7.17 16.43 -34.05
C VAL A 99 5.88 16.80 -33.33
N LEU A 100 5.80 16.50 -32.04
CA LEU A 100 4.67 16.89 -31.18
C LEU A 100 5.00 18.23 -30.51
N GLN A 101 3.98 19.02 -30.23
CA GLN A 101 4.11 20.23 -29.40
C GLN A 101 3.33 19.99 -28.12
N GLY A 102 3.80 20.52 -27.00
CA GLY A 102 3.09 20.43 -25.74
C GLY A 102 3.30 21.64 -24.85
N HIS A 103 2.35 21.82 -23.95
CA HIS A 103 2.38 22.79 -22.88
C HIS A 103 2.15 22.06 -21.57
N GLN A 104 2.91 22.37 -20.53
CA GLN A 104 2.76 21.80 -19.21
C GLN A 104 2.77 22.89 -18.17
N GLU A 105 1.75 22.88 -17.32
CA GLU A 105 1.73 23.59 -16.05
C GLU A 105 1.62 22.53 -14.95
N LEU A 106 2.44 22.62 -13.90
CA LEU A 106 2.29 21.76 -12.72
C LEU A 106 2.31 22.57 -11.44
N ARG A 107 1.57 22.09 -10.44
CA ARG A 107 1.74 22.50 -9.06
C ARG A 107 2.60 21.48 -8.33
N TYR A 108 3.83 21.88 -8.01
CA TYR A 108 4.77 21.13 -7.19
C TYR A 108 4.69 21.60 -5.73
N THR A 109 4.72 20.67 -4.78
CA THR A 109 4.88 20.96 -3.35
C THR A 109 6.25 20.45 -2.92
N ASN A 110 7.02 21.23 -2.16
CA ASN A 110 8.20 20.69 -1.50
C ASN A 110 7.74 19.74 -0.38
N GLN A 111 7.91 18.43 -0.57
CA GLN A 111 7.60 17.41 0.44
C GLN A 111 8.85 17.05 1.28
N GLU A 112 9.99 17.65 0.98
CA GLU A 112 11.28 17.36 1.60
C GLU A 112 11.44 18.08 2.93
N ASN A 113 12.33 17.55 3.77
CA ASN A 113 12.69 18.15 5.06
C ASN A 113 13.64 19.36 4.95
N GLU A 114 14.00 19.80 3.73
CA GLU A 114 14.90 20.93 3.52
C GLU A 114 14.44 21.91 2.41
N PRO A 115 14.90 23.18 2.42
CA PRO A 115 14.51 24.16 1.40
C PRO A 115 15.14 23.90 0.04
N LEU A 116 14.29 23.67 -0.97
CA LEU A 116 14.71 23.44 -2.35
C LEU A 116 15.00 24.77 -3.07
N ASN A 117 16.14 24.86 -3.76
CA ASN A 117 16.53 26.04 -4.57
C ASN A 117 16.28 25.81 -6.07
N GLU A 118 15.95 24.59 -6.46
CA GLU A 118 15.69 24.15 -7.82
C GLU A 118 14.78 22.92 -7.81
N VAL A 119 14.03 22.74 -8.90
CA VAL A 119 13.30 21.50 -9.23
C VAL A 119 13.91 20.90 -10.49
N TYR A 120 14.04 19.57 -10.54
CA TYR A 120 14.52 18.85 -11.71
C TYR A 120 13.39 18.19 -12.49
N PHE A 121 13.65 17.93 -13.77
CA PHE A 121 12.76 17.17 -14.65
C PHE A 121 13.57 16.16 -15.46
N ARG A 122 13.08 14.92 -15.57
CA ARG A 122 13.51 13.89 -16.53
C ARG A 122 13.02 14.25 -17.92
N LEU A 123 13.86 14.00 -18.92
CA LEU A 123 13.56 14.19 -20.34
C LEU A 123 13.82 12.88 -21.11
N PHE A 124 13.07 11.82 -20.78
CA PHE A 124 13.25 10.45 -21.29
C PHE A 124 13.42 10.31 -22.82
N PRO A 125 12.73 11.08 -23.70
CA PRO A 125 12.91 10.94 -25.14
C PRO A 125 14.36 11.22 -25.61
N ASN A 126 15.11 12.05 -24.86
CA ASN A 126 16.54 12.33 -25.15
C ASN A 126 17.46 11.12 -24.88
N THR A 127 17.01 10.11 -24.14
CA THR A 127 17.74 8.85 -23.90
C THR A 127 17.21 7.68 -24.73
N SER A 128 15.96 7.76 -25.19
CA SER A 128 15.27 6.71 -25.94
C SER A 128 15.29 6.89 -27.47
N GLY A 129 16.17 7.78 -27.95
CA GLY A 129 16.47 7.99 -29.38
C GLY A 129 15.54 8.95 -30.12
N GLY A 130 14.52 9.47 -29.45
CA GLY A 130 13.78 10.66 -29.88
C GLY A 130 14.52 11.94 -29.47
N GLY A 131 13.75 12.98 -29.15
CA GLY A 131 14.26 14.15 -28.46
C GLY A 131 13.14 14.95 -27.80
N LEU A 132 13.45 15.64 -26.71
CA LEU A 132 12.54 16.53 -26.00
C LEU A 132 13.30 17.83 -25.68
N THR A 133 12.79 18.95 -26.18
CA THR A 133 13.32 20.28 -25.87
C THR A 133 12.27 21.15 -25.20
N VAL A 134 12.58 21.67 -24.02
CA VAL A 134 11.79 22.59 -23.21
C VAL A 134 12.18 24.05 -23.50
N SER A 135 11.18 24.94 -23.45
CA SER A 135 11.29 26.39 -23.62
C SER A 135 10.25 27.15 -22.77
N ASN A 136 10.33 28.48 -22.74
CA ASN A 136 9.37 29.36 -22.06
C ASN A 136 9.10 29.03 -20.56
N VAL A 137 10.11 28.50 -19.87
CA VAL A 137 9.99 28.06 -18.47
C VAL A 137 9.73 29.24 -17.53
N LYS A 138 8.70 29.12 -16.70
CA LYS A 138 8.37 30.07 -15.64
C LYS A 138 8.15 29.37 -14.30
N VAL A 139 8.43 30.09 -13.22
CA VAL A 139 8.06 29.71 -11.85
C VAL A 139 7.22 30.83 -11.27
N ASP A 140 6.00 30.52 -10.81
CA ASP A 140 5.00 31.48 -10.31
C ASP A 140 4.76 32.68 -11.27
N GLY A 141 4.79 32.39 -12.58
CA GLY A 141 4.63 33.37 -13.66
C GLY A 141 5.85 34.26 -13.94
N ALA A 142 6.99 34.03 -13.30
CA ALA A 142 8.26 34.71 -13.59
C ALA A 142 9.16 33.85 -14.49
N ASP A 143 9.67 34.41 -15.59
CA ASP A 143 10.59 33.72 -16.50
C ASP A 143 11.89 33.29 -15.78
N VAL A 144 12.31 32.03 -15.97
CA VAL A 144 13.56 31.48 -15.41
C VAL A 144 14.45 30.86 -16.47
N GLU A 145 15.77 30.89 -16.26
CA GLU A 145 16.75 30.26 -17.17
C GLU A 145 17.04 28.83 -16.70
N SER A 146 16.36 27.85 -17.31
CA SER A 146 16.58 26.42 -17.06
C SER A 146 17.87 25.89 -17.70
N ALA A 147 18.52 24.91 -17.07
CA ALA A 147 19.76 24.31 -17.57
C ALA A 147 19.59 22.82 -17.90
N TYR A 148 20.05 22.39 -19.09
CA TYR A 148 20.13 20.97 -19.45
C TYR A 148 21.37 20.33 -18.84
N GLU A 149 21.17 19.20 -18.15
CA GLU A 149 22.21 18.45 -17.44
C GLU A 149 22.14 16.96 -17.85
N ALA A 150 22.98 16.10 -17.26
CA ALA A 150 23.01 14.65 -17.54
C ALA A 150 23.08 14.22 -19.03
N LYS A 151 23.72 15.01 -19.91
CA LYS A 151 23.73 14.83 -21.39
C LYS A 151 22.38 15.16 -22.07
N ASN A 152 21.64 16.11 -21.51
CA ASN A 152 20.30 16.56 -21.89
C ASN A 152 19.17 15.58 -21.51
N SER A 153 19.43 14.54 -20.71
CA SER A 153 18.36 13.68 -20.16
C SER A 153 17.63 14.30 -18.96
N SER A 154 18.13 15.43 -18.44
CA SER A 154 17.58 16.10 -17.28
C SER A 154 17.59 17.62 -17.48
N LEU A 155 16.58 18.30 -16.95
CA LEU A 155 16.45 19.76 -16.93
C LEU A 155 16.40 20.25 -15.50
N ARG A 156 17.29 21.16 -15.13
CA ARG A 156 17.20 21.89 -13.86
C ARG A 156 16.47 23.21 -14.04
N VAL A 157 15.46 23.45 -13.22
CA VAL A 157 14.68 24.69 -13.17
C VAL A 157 14.98 25.40 -11.85
N PRO A 158 15.70 26.53 -11.84
CA PRO A 158 16.00 27.26 -10.61
C PRO A 158 14.75 27.99 -10.08
N LEU A 159 14.53 27.94 -8.77
CA LEU A 159 13.44 28.63 -8.10
C LEU A 159 13.85 30.09 -7.77
N PRO A 160 13.01 31.12 -8.01
CA PRO A 160 13.34 32.52 -7.70
C PRO A 160 13.62 32.79 -6.21
N SER A 161 13.08 31.96 -5.34
CA SER A 161 13.34 31.88 -3.90
C SER A 161 13.32 30.41 -3.47
N ALA A 162 14.09 30.06 -2.44
CA ALA A 162 14.09 28.69 -1.91
C ALA A 162 12.70 28.32 -1.38
N LEU A 163 12.10 27.27 -1.94
CA LEU A 163 10.80 26.73 -1.56
C LEU A 163 10.95 25.97 -0.25
N GLN A 164 10.35 26.45 0.83
CA GLN A 164 10.44 25.79 2.14
C GLN A 164 9.61 24.48 2.15
N PRO A 165 9.88 23.54 3.07
CA PRO A 165 9.01 22.37 3.30
C PRO A 165 7.53 22.78 3.41
N GLY A 166 6.66 22.08 2.67
CA GLY A 166 5.22 22.37 2.58
C GLY A 166 4.82 23.56 1.71
N GLU A 167 5.76 24.39 1.24
CA GLU A 167 5.46 25.45 0.27
C GLU A 167 5.25 24.87 -1.14
N ARG A 168 4.48 25.60 -1.96
CA ARG A 168 4.05 25.19 -3.30
C ARG A 168 4.53 26.20 -4.34
N ALA A 169 4.93 25.71 -5.50
CA ALA A 169 5.28 26.51 -6.68
C ALA A 169 4.49 26.04 -7.90
N ILE A 170 4.09 26.97 -8.75
CA ILE A 170 3.56 26.65 -10.08
C ILE A 170 4.69 26.75 -11.09
N ILE A 171 4.95 25.66 -11.82
CA ILE A 171 6.00 25.59 -12.85
C ILE A 171 5.33 25.38 -14.20
N GLU A 172 5.55 26.34 -15.11
CA GLU A 172 4.96 26.38 -16.45
C GLU A 172 6.08 26.22 -17.49
N MET A 173 5.87 25.43 -18.54
CA MET A 173 6.82 25.30 -19.65
C MET A 173 6.18 24.79 -20.95
N ASP A 174 6.73 25.22 -22.08
CA ASP A 174 6.42 24.65 -23.40
C ASP A 174 7.47 23.60 -23.78
N PHE A 175 7.07 22.51 -24.43
CA PHE A 175 7.98 21.47 -24.89
C PHE A 175 7.69 20.99 -26.32
N GLU A 176 8.76 20.68 -27.05
CA GLU A 176 8.72 20.08 -28.40
C GLU A 176 9.31 18.68 -28.33
N VAL A 177 8.61 17.70 -28.90
CA VAL A 177 8.97 16.28 -28.86
C VAL A 177 9.24 15.76 -30.28
N THR A 178 10.47 15.35 -30.56
CA THR A 178 10.85 14.69 -31.82
C THR A 178 10.65 13.18 -31.72
N VAL A 179 9.71 12.64 -32.49
CA VAL A 179 9.38 11.22 -32.51
C VAL A 179 10.36 10.45 -33.41
N THR A 180 11.01 9.43 -32.87
CA THR A 180 11.91 8.58 -33.66
C THR A 180 11.14 7.51 -34.46
N ARG A 181 11.64 7.19 -35.66
CA ARG A 181 11.20 6.04 -36.47
C ARG A 181 12.21 4.87 -36.42
N THR A 182 13.24 4.98 -35.58
CA THR A 182 14.26 3.95 -35.35
C THR A 182 14.29 3.61 -33.86
N MET A 183 13.96 2.36 -33.54
CA MET A 183 13.91 1.85 -32.17
C MET A 183 15.30 1.93 -31.51
N ALA A 184 15.34 2.47 -30.30
CA ALA A 184 16.54 2.79 -29.53
C ALA A 184 16.20 2.92 -28.03
N GLY A 185 17.19 3.23 -27.19
CA GLY A 185 17.06 3.15 -25.72
C GLY A 185 17.28 1.73 -25.22
N ASN A 186 16.80 1.42 -24.00
CA ASN A 186 16.86 0.08 -23.43
C ASN A 186 15.82 -0.85 -24.09
N TYR A 187 14.54 -0.45 -24.03
CA TYR A 187 13.42 -1.29 -24.47
C TYR A 187 12.66 -0.79 -25.71
N GLY A 188 13.02 0.37 -26.28
CA GLY A 188 12.34 0.87 -27.50
C GLY A 188 10.95 1.48 -27.26
N LEU A 189 10.70 2.05 -26.07
CA LEU A 189 9.38 2.51 -25.61
C LEU A 189 8.94 3.86 -26.16
N PHE A 190 9.82 4.55 -26.89
CA PHE A 190 9.58 5.88 -27.42
C PHE A 190 9.77 5.95 -28.94
N GLY A 191 8.73 6.31 -29.68
CA GLY A 191 8.77 6.51 -31.13
C GLY A 191 7.49 6.11 -31.86
N TYR A 192 7.59 5.93 -33.18
CA TYR A 192 6.54 5.32 -34.00
C TYR A 192 7.12 4.15 -34.78
N PHE A 193 6.62 2.96 -34.48
CA PHE A 193 7.06 1.69 -35.06
C PHE A 193 5.83 0.85 -35.38
N GLU A 194 5.88 0.00 -36.41
CA GLU A 194 4.84 -1.01 -36.71
C GLU A 194 3.39 -0.50 -36.61
N GLU A 195 3.15 0.72 -37.10
CA GLU A 195 1.84 1.40 -37.12
C GLU A 195 1.27 1.81 -35.74
N VAL A 196 2.11 1.81 -34.71
CA VAL A 196 1.82 2.30 -33.35
C VAL A 196 2.76 3.46 -32.97
N LEU A 197 2.19 4.54 -32.44
CA LEU A 197 2.89 5.59 -31.71
C LEU A 197 3.02 5.14 -30.24
N VAL A 198 4.22 5.15 -29.69
CA VAL A 198 4.52 4.84 -28.28
C VAL A 198 5.26 6.04 -27.69
N LEU A 199 4.68 6.63 -26.65
CA LEU A 199 5.11 7.89 -26.04
C LEU A 199 5.31 7.68 -24.54
N ASP A 200 6.40 7.02 -24.21
CA ASP A 200 6.88 6.89 -22.84
C ASP A 200 7.54 8.17 -22.34
N GLU A 201 7.16 8.62 -21.13
CA GLU A 201 7.59 9.89 -20.51
C GLU A 201 7.76 11.05 -21.52
N PHE A 202 6.75 11.30 -22.36
CA PHE A 202 6.87 12.28 -23.47
C PHE A 202 6.95 13.75 -23.01
N TYR A 203 6.78 13.99 -21.73
CA TYR A 203 6.71 15.29 -21.06
C TYR A 203 7.86 15.44 -20.04
N PRO A 204 8.18 16.66 -19.60
CA PRO A 204 9.12 16.86 -18.50
C PRO A 204 8.54 16.33 -17.17
N ALA A 205 9.00 15.16 -16.71
CA ALA A 205 8.52 14.53 -15.47
C ALA A 205 9.40 14.88 -14.27
N VAL A 206 8.84 15.25 -13.13
CA VAL A 206 9.61 15.49 -11.88
C VAL A 206 10.05 14.14 -11.31
N PRO A 207 11.36 13.82 -11.22
CA PRO A 207 11.84 12.61 -10.57
C PRO A 207 11.68 12.70 -9.05
N ALA A 208 11.73 11.55 -8.36
CA ALA A 208 11.81 11.51 -6.91
C ALA A 208 13.03 12.30 -6.35
N TYR A 209 12.89 12.69 -5.08
CA TYR A 209 13.96 13.24 -4.25
C TYR A 209 14.23 12.28 -3.08
N ASP A 210 15.50 12.00 -2.79
CA ASP A 210 15.92 11.05 -1.75
C ASP A 210 17.06 11.61 -0.86
N GLU A 211 17.71 10.76 -0.07
CA GLU A 211 18.81 11.16 0.81
C GLU A 211 20.11 11.61 0.09
N ASP A 212 20.29 11.24 -1.18
CA ASP A 212 21.33 11.75 -2.09
C ASP A 212 20.83 12.93 -2.95
N GLY A 213 19.52 13.20 -2.92
CA GLY A 213 18.84 14.38 -3.46
C GLY A 213 18.00 14.07 -4.70
N TRP A 214 17.99 14.99 -5.68
CA TRP A 214 17.23 14.81 -6.92
C TRP A 214 17.73 13.63 -7.76
N TYR A 215 16.83 12.71 -8.12
CA TYR A 215 17.11 11.58 -9.00
C TYR A 215 17.22 11.99 -10.49
N ALA A 216 18.17 12.88 -10.78
CA ALA A 216 18.32 13.57 -12.06
C ALA A 216 19.59 13.14 -12.84
N TYR A 217 20.19 12.01 -12.50
CA TYR A 217 21.39 11.49 -13.15
C TYR A 217 21.09 10.74 -14.46
N ALA A 218 22.11 10.53 -15.30
CA ALA A 218 21.91 9.84 -16.58
C ALA A 218 21.52 8.38 -16.34
N PRO A 219 20.46 7.85 -17.00
CA PRO A 219 19.96 6.50 -16.74
C PRO A 219 20.97 5.42 -17.10
N TYR A 220 20.83 4.27 -16.45
CA TYR A 220 21.59 3.06 -16.75
C TYR A 220 21.15 2.42 -18.07
N SER A 221 21.93 1.46 -18.56
CA SER A 221 21.65 0.74 -19.82
C SER A 221 20.87 -0.56 -19.64
N ASN A 222 20.53 -0.92 -18.41
CA ASN A 222 19.75 -2.10 -18.04
C ASN A 222 18.62 -1.65 -17.11
N GLY A 223 17.55 -2.45 -17.06
CA GLY A 223 16.43 -2.23 -16.16
C GLY A 223 15.56 -1.04 -16.51
N ASP A 224 14.51 -0.93 -15.72
CA ASP A 224 13.43 0.03 -15.86
C ASP A 224 13.83 1.34 -15.18
N LEU A 225 13.21 2.44 -15.60
CA LEU A 225 13.76 3.79 -15.39
C LEU A 225 12.85 4.71 -14.58
N SER A 226 11.69 4.23 -14.12
CA SER A 226 10.77 5.01 -13.31
C SER A 226 11.23 5.03 -11.84
N TYR A 227 11.25 6.23 -11.27
CA TYR A 227 11.32 6.44 -9.82
C TYR A 227 10.69 7.80 -9.51
N PHE A 228 9.41 7.76 -9.14
CA PHE A 228 8.51 8.92 -9.10
C PHE A 228 7.53 8.85 -7.92
N ASP A 229 7.24 10.01 -7.34
CA ASP A 229 6.17 10.16 -6.37
C ASP A 229 4.78 10.05 -7.01
N ALA A 230 3.81 9.54 -6.25
CA ALA A 230 2.43 9.47 -6.71
C ALA A 230 1.88 10.87 -7.03
N SER A 231 1.41 11.04 -8.26
CA SER A 231 1.01 12.32 -8.86
C SER A 231 -0.35 12.23 -9.55
N PHE A 232 -0.95 13.37 -9.86
CA PHE A 232 -2.23 13.46 -10.59
C PHE A 232 -2.02 14.13 -11.96
N TYR A 233 -2.67 13.61 -13.01
CA TYR A 233 -2.46 14.02 -14.40
C TYR A 233 -3.79 14.34 -15.08
N LEU A 234 -4.00 15.61 -15.42
CA LEU A 234 -5.05 16.07 -16.31
C LEU A 234 -4.43 16.34 -17.68
N VAL A 235 -4.70 15.45 -18.63
CA VAL A 235 -4.02 15.45 -19.95
C VAL A 235 -5.03 15.70 -21.05
N ARG A 236 -4.76 16.71 -21.90
CA ARG A 236 -5.55 17.07 -23.07
C ARG A 236 -4.75 16.79 -24.33
N VAL A 237 -5.20 15.81 -25.12
CA VAL A 237 -4.55 15.42 -26.37
C VAL A 237 -5.37 15.89 -27.56
N THR A 238 -4.77 16.70 -28.42
CA THR A 238 -5.31 17.06 -29.74
C THR A 238 -4.61 16.21 -30.80
N ALA A 239 -5.33 15.32 -31.48
CA ALA A 239 -4.77 14.30 -32.37
C ALA A 239 -5.58 14.15 -33.68
N PRO A 240 -5.12 13.40 -34.70
CA PRO A 240 -5.94 13.02 -35.85
C PRO A 240 -7.18 12.22 -35.41
N ALA A 241 -8.33 12.45 -36.03
CA ALA A 241 -9.62 11.92 -35.58
C ALA A 241 -9.80 10.39 -35.68
N ASP A 242 -8.90 9.70 -36.38
CA ASP A 242 -8.84 8.24 -36.56
C ASP A 242 -7.80 7.55 -35.66
N LEU A 243 -6.95 8.30 -34.97
CA LEU A 243 -5.91 7.77 -34.10
C LEU A 243 -6.51 7.33 -32.74
N ILE A 244 -6.63 6.03 -32.48
CA ILE A 244 -7.15 5.53 -31.20
C ILE A 244 -6.05 5.64 -30.15
N ILE A 245 -6.32 6.40 -29.09
CA ILE A 245 -5.41 6.66 -27.96
C ILE A 245 -5.69 5.68 -26.82
N VAL A 246 -4.64 5.20 -26.17
CA VAL A 246 -4.65 4.35 -24.97
C VAL A 246 -3.62 4.93 -23.98
N ALA A 247 -4.04 5.25 -22.77
CA ALA A 247 -3.23 5.94 -21.76
C ALA A 247 -3.79 5.68 -20.34
N PRO A 248 -3.01 5.93 -19.27
CA PRO A 248 -3.47 5.88 -17.89
C PRO A 248 -4.74 6.71 -17.62
N GLY A 249 -5.57 6.23 -16.68
CA GLY A 249 -6.76 6.94 -16.20
C GLY A 249 -8.00 6.75 -17.07
N VAL A 250 -8.90 7.74 -17.05
CA VAL A 250 -10.21 7.68 -17.74
C VAL A 250 -10.44 8.87 -18.67
N GLU A 251 -11.06 8.61 -19.82
CA GLU A 251 -11.56 9.64 -20.74
C GLU A 251 -12.75 10.39 -20.11
N ILE A 252 -12.56 11.65 -19.73
CA ILE A 252 -13.63 12.50 -19.14
C ILE A 252 -14.32 13.39 -20.18
N ASN A 253 -13.71 13.59 -21.34
CA ASN A 253 -14.29 14.35 -22.46
C ASN A 253 -13.60 13.94 -23.77
N ASN A 254 -14.39 13.77 -24.84
CA ASN A 254 -13.88 13.53 -26.19
C ASN A 254 -14.73 14.31 -27.20
N LYS A 255 -14.04 15.08 -28.05
CA LYS A 255 -14.67 15.99 -29.01
C LYS A 255 -13.98 15.91 -30.36
N GLN A 256 -14.72 15.50 -31.38
CA GLN A 256 -14.22 15.55 -32.76
C GLN A 256 -14.40 16.96 -33.37
N GLU A 257 -13.32 17.52 -33.92
CA GLU A 257 -13.30 18.79 -34.66
C GLU A 257 -12.71 18.59 -36.07
N GLY A 258 -13.58 18.28 -37.03
CA GLY A 258 -13.15 18.09 -38.43
C GLY A 258 -12.35 16.80 -38.61
N ASP A 259 -11.07 16.95 -38.97
CA ASP A 259 -10.07 15.87 -39.09
C ASP A 259 -9.24 15.65 -37.81
N GLN A 260 -9.56 16.35 -36.72
CA GLN A 260 -8.94 16.19 -35.40
C GLN A 260 -9.94 15.69 -34.34
N GLN A 261 -9.41 15.12 -33.27
CA GLN A 261 -10.09 14.86 -32.00
C GLN A 261 -9.36 15.60 -30.87
N ILE A 262 -10.11 15.98 -29.84
CA ILE A 262 -9.61 16.57 -28.59
C ILE A 262 -10.12 15.67 -27.47
N VAL A 263 -9.21 14.94 -26.83
CA VAL A 263 -9.49 13.99 -25.74
C VAL A 263 -8.93 14.57 -24.45
N THR A 264 -9.73 14.61 -23.39
CA THR A 264 -9.28 14.94 -22.03
C THR A 264 -9.33 13.69 -21.16
N ILE A 265 -8.22 13.38 -20.52
CA ILE A 265 -7.98 12.21 -19.69
C ILE A 265 -7.65 12.69 -18.27
N ALA A 266 -8.21 12.03 -17.26
CA ALA A 266 -7.85 12.24 -15.86
C ALA A 266 -7.31 10.93 -15.29
N ALA A 267 -6.07 10.97 -14.80
CA ALA A 267 -5.40 9.85 -14.15
C ALA A 267 -4.85 10.29 -12.78
N GLY A 268 -4.90 9.42 -11.77
CA GLY A 268 -4.24 9.67 -10.50
C GLY A 268 -4.90 8.98 -9.30
N PRO A 269 -4.15 8.71 -8.22
CA PRO A 269 -2.70 8.89 -8.13
C PRO A 269 -1.98 7.92 -9.08
N ALA A 270 -0.85 8.32 -9.65
CA ALA A 270 -0.11 7.56 -10.67
C ALA A 270 1.37 7.94 -10.61
N ARG A 271 2.28 7.04 -11.00
CA ARG A 271 3.74 7.27 -10.96
C ARG A 271 4.25 8.06 -12.18
N ASP A 272 3.76 7.71 -13.35
CA ASP A 272 4.09 8.34 -14.62
C ASP A 272 2.84 8.38 -15.54
N PHE A 273 3.00 8.91 -16.76
CA PHE A 273 1.94 8.97 -17.74
C PHE A 273 2.43 8.54 -19.14
N TYR A 274 1.93 7.39 -19.59
CA TYR A 274 2.23 6.79 -20.89
C TYR A 274 1.15 7.12 -21.94
N LEU A 275 1.50 7.05 -23.23
CA LEU A 275 0.52 7.07 -24.32
C LEU A 275 0.91 6.12 -25.45
N ALA A 276 0.05 5.15 -25.75
CA ALA A 276 0.10 4.37 -26.99
C ALA A 276 -1.05 4.76 -27.92
N ALA A 277 -0.80 4.86 -29.22
CA ALA A 277 -1.86 5.21 -30.17
C ALA A 277 -1.71 4.61 -31.57
N SER A 278 -2.81 4.20 -32.19
CA SER A 278 -2.83 3.63 -33.56
C SER A 278 -4.17 3.81 -34.24
N GLU A 279 -4.16 4.06 -35.55
CA GLU A 279 -5.36 4.03 -36.42
C GLU A 279 -5.91 2.60 -36.63
N HIS A 280 -5.19 1.57 -36.17
CA HIS A 280 -5.49 0.16 -36.47
C HIS A 280 -5.91 -0.65 -35.24
N TYR A 281 -5.97 -0.02 -34.06
CA TYR A 281 -6.47 -0.70 -32.86
C TYR A 281 -7.96 -1.06 -32.97
N VAL A 282 -8.29 -2.22 -32.42
CA VAL A 282 -9.64 -2.65 -32.07
C VAL A 282 -9.68 -3.00 -30.60
N LYS A 283 -10.76 -2.59 -29.92
CA LYS A 283 -10.97 -2.80 -28.48
C LYS A 283 -11.89 -4.00 -28.22
N VAL A 284 -11.52 -4.82 -27.26
CA VAL A 284 -12.42 -5.78 -26.57
C VAL A 284 -12.38 -5.50 -25.07
N SER A 285 -13.51 -5.64 -24.38
CA SER A 285 -13.65 -5.23 -22.98
C SER A 285 -14.36 -6.28 -22.14
N ASN A 286 -14.02 -6.33 -20.85
CA ASN A 286 -14.67 -7.13 -19.81
C ASN A 286 -14.85 -6.28 -18.55
N ARG A 287 -15.66 -6.74 -17.58
CA ARG A 287 -15.81 -6.08 -16.27
C ARG A 287 -15.33 -7.01 -15.15
N VAL A 288 -14.49 -6.50 -14.28
CA VAL A 288 -13.95 -7.17 -13.08
C VAL A 288 -14.25 -6.29 -11.87
N GLY A 289 -15.26 -6.67 -11.10
CA GLY A 289 -15.82 -5.79 -10.05
C GLY A 289 -16.27 -4.45 -10.63
N ASP A 290 -15.77 -3.37 -10.04
CA ASP A 290 -16.03 -2.00 -10.50
C ASP A 290 -15.14 -1.56 -11.68
N THR A 291 -14.08 -2.32 -11.98
CA THR A 291 -13.11 -2.05 -13.06
C THR A 291 -13.59 -2.55 -14.42
N ILE A 292 -13.42 -1.73 -15.47
CA ILE A 292 -13.45 -2.18 -16.86
C ILE A 292 -12.03 -2.57 -17.29
N VAL A 293 -11.84 -3.80 -17.75
CA VAL A 293 -10.59 -4.24 -18.36
C VAL A 293 -10.74 -4.18 -19.87
N ASN A 294 -9.82 -3.55 -20.59
CA ASN A 294 -9.78 -3.54 -22.04
C ASN A 294 -8.52 -4.23 -22.59
N SER A 295 -8.63 -4.76 -23.81
CA SER A 295 -7.46 -5.08 -24.63
C SER A 295 -7.58 -4.39 -25.99
N TYR A 296 -6.53 -3.67 -26.37
CA TYR A 296 -6.35 -2.98 -27.65
C TYR A 296 -5.30 -3.72 -28.46
N THR A 297 -5.67 -4.16 -29.67
CA THR A 297 -4.74 -4.79 -30.60
C THR A 297 -5.21 -4.64 -32.04
N PHE A 298 -4.45 -5.10 -33.02
CA PHE A 298 -4.87 -5.04 -34.43
C PHE A 298 -5.93 -6.09 -34.76
N ALA A 299 -6.73 -5.83 -35.80
CA ALA A 299 -7.89 -6.65 -36.15
C ALA A 299 -7.53 -8.12 -36.50
N GLU A 300 -6.37 -8.37 -37.10
CA GLU A 300 -5.82 -9.71 -37.34
C GLU A 300 -5.51 -10.49 -36.06
N TYR A 301 -5.14 -9.78 -35.00
CA TYR A 301 -4.79 -10.33 -33.68
C TYR A 301 -5.98 -10.42 -32.72
N GLN A 302 -7.22 -10.23 -33.20
CA GLN A 302 -8.43 -10.27 -32.37
C GLN A 302 -8.50 -11.48 -31.42
N LYS A 303 -8.02 -12.67 -31.84
CA LYS A 303 -7.96 -13.85 -30.95
C LYS A 303 -6.98 -13.69 -29.79
N ALA A 304 -5.82 -13.10 -30.04
CA ALA A 304 -4.83 -12.79 -29.03
C ALA A 304 -5.31 -11.66 -28.11
N GLY A 305 -5.98 -10.62 -28.63
CA GLY A 305 -6.62 -9.59 -27.80
C GLY A 305 -7.69 -10.15 -26.85
N ASN A 306 -8.49 -11.13 -27.28
CA ASN A 306 -9.43 -11.83 -26.38
C ASN A 306 -8.70 -12.66 -25.31
N LEU A 307 -7.57 -13.29 -25.64
CA LEU A 307 -6.75 -14.03 -24.67
C LEU A 307 -6.09 -13.08 -23.67
N ALA A 308 -5.52 -11.97 -24.14
CA ALA A 308 -4.92 -10.93 -23.31
C ALA A 308 -5.94 -10.34 -22.32
N LEU A 309 -7.16 -10.04 -22.79
CA LEU A 309 -8.29 -9.61 -21.96
C LEU A 309 -8.66 -10.66 -20.89
N GLU A 310 -8.67 -11.95 -21.25
CA GLU A 310 -8.92 -13.04 -20.29
C GLU A 310 -7.83 -13.10 -19.21
N ILE A 311 -6.55 -13.13 -19.61
CA ILE A 311 -5.41 -13.20 -18.70
C ILE A 311 -5.43 -12.01 -17.72
N ALA A 312 -5.52 -10.79 -18.24
CA ALA A 312 -5.56 -9.58 -17.42
C ALA A 312 -6.76 -9.57 -16.47
N SER A 313 -7.95 -9.94 -16.95
CA SER A 313 -9.13 -10.07 -16.09
C SER A 313 -8.89 -11.04 -14.94
N HIS A 314 -8.21 -12.16 -15.17
CA HIS A 314 -7.92 -13.15 -14.12
C HIS A 314 -6.81 -12.72 -13.17
N ALA A 315 -5.74 -12.11 -13.67
CA ALA A 315 -4.63 -11.60 -12.86
C ALA A 315 -5.13 -10.50 -11.89
N LEU A 316 -5.98 -9.58 -12.40
CA LEU A 316 -6.59 -8.52 -11.59
C LEU A 316 -7.42 -9.07 -10.42
N ASN A 317 -8.20 -10.14 -10.65
CA ASN A 317 -8.95 -10.81 -9.58
C ASN A 317 -8.00 -11.46 -8.55
N VAL A 318 -7.02 -12.25 -9.00
CA VAL A 318 -6.11 -12.99 -8.10
C VAL A 318 -5.32 -12.06 -7.19
N PHE A 319 -4.77 -10.97 -7.74
CA PHE A 319 -4.01 -10.01 -6.93
C PHE A 319 -4.92 -9.14 -6.05
N SER A 320 -6.13 -8.82 -6.49
CA SER A 320 -7.14 -8.16 -5.65
C SER A 320 -7.51 -9.00 -4.42
N ASP A 321 -7.75 -10.30 -4.60
CA ASP A 321 -8.08 -11.23 -3.51
C ASP A 321 -6.90 -11.44 -2.54
N ARG A 322 -5.65 -11.31 -3.01
CA ARG A 322 -4.45 -11.51 -2.21
C ARG A 322 -4.01 -10.27 -1.43
N PHE A 323 -3.89 -9.12 -2.07
CA PHE A 323 -3.18 -7.96 -1.52
C PHE A 323 -4.10 -6.77 -1.19
N GLY A 324 -5.19 -6.61 -1.93
CA GLY A 324 -6.16 -5.54 -1.77
C GLY A 324 -6.73 -5.11 -3.12
N THR A 325 -7.94 -4.55 -3.13
CA THR A 325 -8.66 -4.22 -4.37
C THR A 325 -7.84 -3.30 -5.29
N TYR A 326 -7.79 -3.64 -6.58
CA TYR A 326 -7.22 -2.77 -7.61
C TYR A 326 -7.92 -1.39 -7.62
N PRO A 327 -7.18 -0.25 -7.65
CA PRO A 327 -7.77 1.03 -7.26
C PRO A 327 -8.55 1.79 -8.33
N TYR A 328 -8.35 1.48 -9.63
CA TYR A 328 -8.93 2.27 -10.71
C TYR A 328 -10.20 1.65 -11.31
N THR A 329 -11.03 2.49 -11.94
CA THR A 329 -12.24 2.06 -12.67
C THR A 329 -11.96 1.50 -14.06
N GLU A 330 -10.73 1.63 -14.57
CA GLU A 330 -10.28 1.12 -15.88
C GLU A 330 -8.89 0.46 -15.77
N PHE A 331 -8.62 -0.57 -16.59
CA PHE A 331 -7.29 -1.16 -16.80
C PHE A 331 -7.11 -1.56 -18.26
N ASP A 332 -6.05 -1.08 -18.90
CA ASP A 332 -5.83 -1.24 -20.34
C ASP A 332 -4.63 -2.14 -20.69
N VAL A 333 -4.82 -3.07 -21.61
CA VAL A 333 -3.73 -3.89 -22.19
C VAL A 333 -3.55 -3.55 -23.67
N ALA A 334 -2.48 -2.84 -24.01
CA ALA A 334 -2.18 -2.40 -25.38
C ALA A 334 -1.12 -3.28 -26.04
N SER A 335 -1.35 -3.73 -27.28
CA SER A 335 -0.32 -4.44 -28.06
C SER A 335 0.63 -3.45 -28.73
N THR A 336 1.85 -3.29 -28.21
CA THR A 336 2.81 -2.26 -28.62
C THR A 336 4.12 -2.86 -29.18
N PRO A 337 4.80 -2.19 -30.11
CA PRO A 337 6.14 -2.60 -30.57
C PRO A 337 7.20 -2.18 -29.53
N MET A 338 7.96 -3.17 -29.03
CA MET A 338 9.03 -2.95 -28.05
C MET A 338 10.08 -4.08 -28.11
N GLN A 339 11.23 -3.85 -27.49
CA GLN A 339 12.31 -4.83 -27.32
C GLN A 339 12.19 -5.64 -26.02
N ALA A 340 11.46 -5.11 -25.03
CA ALA A 340 10.96 -5.86 -23.88
C ALA A 340 9.82 -6.83 -24.28
N LEU A 341 9.28 -7.56 -23.30
CA LEU A 341 8.11 -8.43 -23.49
C LEU A 341 6.81 -7.73 -23.09
N GLY A 342 6.83 -7.01 -21.98
CA GLY A 342 5.84 -6.04 -21.57
C GLY A 342 6.54 -4.89 -20.83
N ILE A 343 5.77 -3.87 -20.48
CA ILE A 343 6.09 -2.80 -19.53
C ILE A 343 4.80 -2.42 -18.80
N GLU A 344 4.91 -2.24 -17.50
CA GLU A 344 3.91 -1.70 -16.59
C GLU A 344 3.77 -0.18 -16.67
N TYR A 345 2.54 0.31 -16.55
CA TYR A 345 2.25 1.74 -16.35
C TYR A 345 1.06 1.87 -15.39
N PRO A 346 0.80 3.04 -14.78
CA PRO A 346 -0.34 3.22 -13.90
C PRO A 346 -1.65 2.99 -14.66
N GLY A 347 -2.44 2.00 -14.26
CA GLY A 347 -3.72 1.72 -14.92
C GLY A 347 -3.63 1.07 -16.30
N MET A 348 -2.45 0.71 -16.80
CA MET A 348 -2.31 0.00 -18.07
C MET A 348 -1.01 -0.80 -18.22
N THR A 349 -0.88 -1.54 -19.31
CA THR A 349 0.38 -2.18 -19.71
C THR A 349 0.54 -2.21 -21.24
N GLY A 350 1.76 -1.97 -21.70
CA GLY A 350 2.18 -2.25 -23.07
C GLY A 350 2.73 -3.67 -23.18
N ILE A 351 2.25 -4.46 -24.14
CA ILE A 351 2.66 -5.86 -24.36
C ILE A 351 3.19 -6.03 -25.78
N THR A 352 4.36 -6.65 -25.94
CA THR A 352 5.05 -6.76 -27.23
C THR A 352 4.19 -7.40 -28.32
N LEU A 353 4.10 -6.76 -29.49
CA LEU A 353 3.40 -7.31 -30.67
C LEU A 353 3.85 -8.75 -31.01
N GLY A 354 5.09 -9.12 -30.67
CA GLY A 354 5.65 -10.45 -30.91
C GLY A 354 4.89 -11.60 -30.26
N VAL A 355 4.18 -11.39 -29.14
CA VAL A 355 3.38 -12.45 -28.50
C VAL A 355 1.95 -12.58 -29.07
N TYR A 356 1.50 -11.66 -29.92
CA TYR A 356 0.14 -11.67 -30.47
C TYR A 356 -0.04 -12.63 -31.67
N ASP A 357 1.04 -13.09 -32.33
CA ASP A 357 0.95 -14.29 -33.17
C ASP A 357 0.98 -15.55 -32.30
N LEU A 358 -0.20 -16.05 -31.93
CA LEU A 358 -0.36 -17.26 -31.11
C LEU A 358 0.20 -18.55 -31.74
N ASN A 359 0.68 -18.52 -32.99
CA ASN A 359 1.37 -19.65 -33.64
C ASN A 359 2.90 -19.54 -33.54
N ALA A 360 3.43 -18.42 -33.07
CA ALA A 360 4.86 -18.19 -32.91
C ALA A 360 5.42 -18.88 -31.67
N GLU A 361 6.75 -18.95 -31.61
CA GLU A 361 7.53 -19.45 -30.49
C GLU A 361 8.49 -18.34 -30.04
N ILE A 362 8.38 -17.91 -28.79
CA ILE A 362 9.17 -16.84 -28.19
C ILE A 362 10.00 -17.46 -27.07
N GLY A 363 11.33 -17.31 -27.13
CA GLY A 363 12.25 -17.86 -26.11
C GLY A 363 12.31 -19.40 -26.01
N GLY A 364 11.69 -20.14 -26.95
CA GLY A 364 11.53 -21.60 -26.89
C GLY A 364 10.17 -22.07 -26.37
N LEU A 365 9.25 -21.14 -26.08
CA LEU A 365 7.91 -21.39 -25.57
C LEU A 365 6.84 -20.89 -26.56
N PRO A 366 5.65 -21.51 -26.64
CA PRO A 366 4.56 -20.98 -27.45
C PRO A 366 4.19 -19.55 -27.05
N ALA A 367 3.95 -18.68 -28.03
CA ALA A 367 3.64 -17.27 -27.79
C ALA A 367 2.47 -17.04 -26.81
N ALA A 368 1.45 -17.91 -26.82
CA ALA A 368 0.34 -17.87 -25.86
C ALA A 368 0.76 -18.10 -24.39
N VAL A 369 1.76 -18.94 -24.15
CA VAL A 369 2.29 -19.21 -22.79
C VAL A 369 3.14 -18.03 -22.32
N MET A 370 3.93 -17.45 -23.22
CA MET A 370 4.67 -16.22 -22.93
C MET A 370 3.72 -15.04 -22.68
N MET A 371 2.68 -14.87 -23.48
CA MET A 371 1.63 -13.86 -23.27
C MET A 371 0.98 -13.98 -21.89
N GLU A 372 0.64 -15.19 -21.45
CA GLU A 372 0.05 -15.40 -20.12
C GLU A 372 1.02 -15.06 -18.99
N SER A 373 2.29 -15.48 -19.08
CA SER A 373 3.31 -15.10 -18.10
C SER A 373 3.57 -13.59 -18.05
N VAL A 374 3.60 -12.92 -19.20
CA VAL A 374 3.96 -11.50 -19.30
C VAL A 374 2.81 -10.66 -18.78
N ILE A 375 1.59 -10.84 -19.29
CA ILE A 375 0.43 -10.04 -18.83
C ILE A 375 0.15 -10.26 -17.33
N ALA A 376 0.36 -11.48 -16.80
CA ALA A 376 0.23 -11.69 -15.35
C ALA A 376 1.32 -10.98 -14.53
N HIS A 377 2.52 -10.80 -15.10
CA HIS A 377 3.60 -10.02 -14.50
C HIS A 377 3.26 -8.52 -14.52
N GLU A 378 2.92 -7.95 -15.68
CA GLU A 378 2.63 -6.51 -15.80
C GLU A 378 1.38 -6.07 -15.01
N VAL A 379 0.43 -6.99 -14.77
CA VAL A 379 -0.72 -6.74 -13.88
C VAL A 379 -0.31 -6.81 -12.41
N GLY A 380 0.70 -7.60 -12.04
CA GLY A 380 1.24 -7.66 -10.67
C GLY A 380 1.90 -6.34 -10.26
N HIS A 381 2.54 -5.66 -11.20
CA HIS A 381 3.12 -4.33 -11.03
C HIS A 381 2.11 -3.24 -10.62
N GLN A 382 0.81 -3.48 -10.81
CA GLN A 382 -0.22 -2.54 -10.33
C GLN A 382 -0.24 -2.41 -8.78
N TRP A 383 0.27 -3.42 -8.06
CA TRP A 383 0.42 -3.42 -6.61
C TRP A 383 1.83 -2.98 -6.16
N PHE A 384 2.88 -3.45 -6.83
CA PHE A 384 4.29 -3.14 -6.54
C PHE A 384 4.96 -2.56 -7.79
N TYR A 385 5.33 -1.28 -7.75
CA TYR A 385 5.54 -0.28 -8.82
C TYR A 385 4.49 0.84 -8.73
N ASN A 386 3.23 0.57 -9.11
CA ASN A 386 2.25 1.65 -9.25
C ASN A 386 1.73 2.14 -7.88
N ALA A 387 1.08 1.25 -7.13
CA ALA A 387 0.54 1.60 -5.82
C ALA A 387 1.68 1.78 -4.80
N VAL A 388 2.49 0.75 -4.54
CA VAL A 388 3.76 0.88 -3.81
C VAL A 388 4.86 1.22 -4.79
N GLY A 389 5.35 2.46 -4.80
CA GLY A 389 6.47 2.87 -5.63
C GLY A 389 7.79 2.26 -5.17
N ASN A 390 8.80 2.25 -6.03
CA ASN A 390 10.14 1.78 -5.71
C ASN A 390 11.19 2.50 -6.59
N ASP A 391 12.47 2.35 -6.27
CA ASP A 391 13.57 2.75 -7.16
C ASP A 391 13.97 1.57 -8.06
N GLN A 392 13.38 1.50 -9.26
CA GLN A 392 13.65 0.45 -10.24
C GLN A 392 15.12 0.41 -10.71
N MET A 393 15.86 1.51 -10.57
CA MET A 393 17.25 1.63 -10.98
C MET A 393 18.25 1.32 -9.86
N GLY A 394 17.95 1.68 -8.61
CA GLY A 394 18.79 1.43 -7.43
C GLY A 394 18.51 0.09 -6.74
N GLU A 395 17.23 -0.29 -6.58
CA GLU A 395 16.81 -1.56 -5.97
C GLU A 395 15.87 -2.39 -6.88
N PRO A 396 16.28 -2.73 -8.13
CA PRO A 396 15.45 -3.42 -9.13
C PRO A 396 14.81 -4.74 -8.69
N TRP A 397 15.23 -5.34 -7.56
CA TRP A 397 14.63 -6.56 -7.03
C TRP A 397 13.33 -6.31 -6.26
N VAL A 398 13.15 -5.14 -5.64
CA VAL A 398 11.90 -4.79 -4.92
C VAL A 398 10.75 -4.75 -5.92
N ASP A 399 11.05 -4.30 -7.12
CA ASP A 399 10.17 -4.32 -8.28
C ASP A 399 10.05 -5.75 -8.85
N GLU A 400 11.06 -6.17 -9.60
CA GLU A 400 10.96 -7.30 -10.51
C GLU A 400 11.00 -8.66 -9.82
N ALA A 401 11.74 -8.81 -8.72
CA ALA A 401 11.81 -10.10 -8.03
C ALA A 401 10.54 -10.40 -7.23
N ILE A 402 9.90 -9.37 -6.68
CA ILE A 402 8.59 -9.47 -6.02
C ILE A 402 7.52 -9.83 -7.05
N VAL A 403 7.41 -9.08 -8.15
CA VAL A 403 6.37 -9.32 -9.17
C VAL A 403 6.58 -10.65 -9.93
N GLN A 404 7.82 -11.06 -10.17
CA GLN A 404 8.15 -12.38 -10.72
C GLN A 404 7.72 -13.52 -9.75
N TYR A 405 7.73 -13.31 -8.44
CA TYR A 405 7.17 -14.24 -7.43
C TYR A 405 5.63 -14.22 -7.42
N LEU A 406 4.99 -13.03 -7.50
CA LEU A 406 3.53 -12.88 -7.65
C LEU A 406 3.01 -13.64 -8.87
N THR A 407 3.71 -13.59 -9.99
CA THR A 407 3.35 -14.34 -11.21
C THR A 407 3.32 -15.85 -10.95
N GLY A 408 4.17 -16.36 -10.05
CA GLY A 408 4.09 -17.74 -9.57
C GLY A 408 2.82 -18.04 -8.77
N LEU A 409 2.37 -17.11 -7.92
CA LEU A 409 1.10 -17.21 -7.19
C LEU A 409 -0.11 -17.15 -8.13
N TYR A 410 -0.04 -16.37 -9.21
CA TYR A 410 -1.07 -16.36 -10.25
C TYR A 410 -1.28 -17.73 -10.89
N PHE A 411 -0.21 -18.43 -11.28
CA PHE A 411 -0.32 -19.80 -11.81
C PHE A 411 -0.80 -20.80 -10.74
N GLU A 412 -0.49 -20.56 -9.46
CA GLU A 412 -0.96 -21.38 -8.33
C GLU A 412 -2.49 -21.32 -8.19
N ASP A 413 -3.05 -20.11 -8.14
CA ASP A 413 -4.48 -19.88 -7.91
C ASP A 413 -5.35 -20.11 -9.15
N ARG A 414 -4.87 -19.70 -10.34
CA ARG A 414 -5.62 -19.88 -11.59
C ARG A 414 -5.69 -21.35 -12.03
N TYR A 415 -4.65 -22.13 -11.74
CA TYR A 415 -4.52 -23.49 -12.26
C TYR A 415 -4.22 -24.53 -11.17
N SER A 416 -3.04 -24.48 -10.55
CA SER A 416 -2.62 -25.35 -9.44
C SER A 416 -1.15 -25.10 -9.05
N ASN A 417 -0.74 -25.58 -7.88
CA ASN A 417 0.67 -25.67 -7.47
C ASN A 417 1.57 -26.34 -8.51
N PHE A 418 1.08 -27.32 -9.29
CA PHE A 418 1.89 -27.94 -10.36
C PHE A 418 2.17 -26.97 -11.52
N ALA A 419 1.21 -26.11 -11.88
CA ALA A 419 1.42 -25.07 -12.88
C ALA A 419 2.36 -23.97 -12.35
N ALA A 420 2.27 -23.65 -11.05
CA ALA A 420 3.23 -22.78 -10.38
C ALA A 420 4.64 -23.38 -10.35
N GLU A 421 4.80 -24.69 -10.09
CA GLU A 421 6.07 -25.41 -10.19
C GLU A 421 6.65 -25.35 -11.62
N ASP A 422 5.85 -25.67 -12.65
CA ASP A 422 6.24 -25.54 -14.07
C ASP A 422 6.66 -24.09 -14.44
N TYR A 423 6.07 -23.07 -13.81
CA TYR A 423 6.50 -21.67 -13.96
C TYR A 423 7.79 -21.34 -13.20
N ARG A 424 7.95 -21.84 -11.96
CA ARG A 424 9.12 -21.65 -11.10
C ARG A 424 10.39 -22.27 -11.70
N ASP A 425 10.27 -23.33 -12.50
CA ASP A 425 11.37 -23.85 -13.35
C ASP A 425 11.99 -22.77 -14.27
N SER A 426 11.23 -21.73 -14.64
CA SER A 426 11.77 -20.60 -15.43
C SER A 426 12.76 -19.74 -14.63
N TRP A 427 12.63 -19.67 -13.30
CA TRP A 427 13.51 -18.89 -12.43
C TRP A 427 14.90 -19.55 -12.33
N ASP A 428 14.93 -20.86 -12.07
CA ASP A 428 16.13 -21.69 -12.10
C ASP A 428 16.79 -21.64 -13.48
N TYR A 429 16.01 -21.80 -14.56
CA TYR A 429 16.51 -21.64 -15.92
C TYR A 429 17.13 -20.26 -16.15
N ARG A 430 16.49 -19.16 -15.75
CA ARG A 430 17.04 -17.79 -15.88
C ARG A 430 18.39 -17.66 -15.16
N TRP A 431 18.52 -18.15 -13.93
CA TRP A 431 19.76 -18.11 -13.13
C TRP A 431 20.86 -19.02 -13.70
N SER A 432 20.50 -20.18 -14.26
CA SER A 432 21.44 -21.10 -14.91
C SER A 432 22.20 -20.48 -16.09
N ARG A 433 21.67 -19.41 -16.71
CA ARG A 433 22.29 -18.69 -17.84
C ARG A 433 23.59 -17.96 -17.47
N VAL A 434 23.83 -17.77 -16.17
CA VAL A 434 25.07 -17.22 -15.61
C VAL A 434 25.79 -18.26 -14.71
N ASP A 435 25.64 -19.55 -15.05
CA ASP A 435 26.25 -20.69 -14.32
C ASP A 435 25.92 -20.70 -12.81
N TYR A 436 24.74 -20.20 -12.42
CA TYR A 436 24.32 -19.99 -11.02
C TYR A 436 25.26 -19.07 -10.23
N ALA A 437 25.74 -17.99 -10.85
CA ALA A 437 26.56 -16.98 -10.20
C ALA A 437 25.89 -16.43 -8.93
N ASP A 438 26.69 -16.33 -7.87
CA ASP A 438 26.27 -15.84 -6.54
C ASP A 438 26.44 -14.32 -6.48
N ILE A 439 25.63 -13.62 -7.29
CA ILE A 439 25.60 -12.16 -7.40
C ILE A 439 24.44 -11.65 -6.53
N PRO A 440 24.63 -10.63 -5.66
CA PRO A 440 23.55 -10.04 -4.87
C PRO A 440 22.42 -9.52 -5.75
N ILE A 441 21.16 -9.61 -5.30
CA ILE A 441 19.99 -9.12 -6.07
C ILE A 441 19.72 -7.63 -5.86
N GLY A 442 20.25 -7.03 -4.79
CA GLY A 442 20.15 -5.60 -4.47
C GLY A 442 21.32 -4.76 -4.98
N LEU A 443 21.87 -5.09 -6.15
CA LEU A 443 22.75 -4.17 -6.89
C LEU A 443 21.91 -3.21 -7.74
N PRO A 444 22.35 -1.95 -7.93
CA PRO A 444 21.76 -1.06 -8.93
C PRO A 444 21.78 -1.69 -10.32
N ALA A 445 20.75 -1.40 -11.13
CA ALA A 445 20.55 -2.00 -12.46
C ALA A 445 21.77 -1.84 -13.39
N GLY A 446 22.51 -0.73 -13.25
CA GLY A 446 23.73 -0.44 -14.00
C GLY A 446 24.96 -1.28 -13.65
N ASP A 447 25.00 -1.92 -12.48
CA ASP A 447 26.16 -2.67 -11.99
C ASP A 447 26.14 -4.16 -12.42
N TYR A 448 25.05 -4.62 -13.04
CA TYR A 448 24.96 -5.96 -13.65
C TYR A 448 25.56 -6.00 -15.06
N GLU A 449 26.42 -6.98 -15.34
CA GLU A 449 27.05 -7.14 -16.66
C GLU A 449 26.25 -8.06 -17.61
N GLY A 450 25.84 -7.52 -18.76
CA GLY A 450 25.46 -8.27 -19.96
C GLY A 450 24.17 -9.10 -19.88
N ARG A 451 24.20 -10.26 -19.19
CA ARG A 451 23.02 -11.13 -18.97
C ARG A 451 22.65 -11.26 -17.50
N GLU A 452 23.44 -10.67 -16.61
CA GLU A 452 23.30 -10.83 -15.17
C GLU A 452 21.99 -10.25 -14.66
N TYR A 453 21.61 -9.02 -15.04
CA TYR A 453 20.35 -8.37 -14.61
C TYR A 453 19.14 -9.31 -14.75
N GLY A 454 18.83 -9.73 -15.97
CA GLY A 454 17.71 -10.63 -16.25
C GLY A 454 17.84 -12.07 -15.70
N ALA A 455 19.03 -12.48 -15.24
CA ALA A 455 19.32 -13.81 -14.70
C ALA A 455 19.34 -13.84 -13.16
N ILE A 456 19.74 -12.72 -12.55
CA ILE A 456 19.85 -12.54 -11.10
C ILE A 456 18.55 -11.97 -10.57
N VAL A 457 18.06 -10.84 -11.08
CA VAL A 457 16.84 -10.19 -10.59
C VAL A 457 15.61 -11.09 -10.79
N TYR A 458 15.29 -11.47 -12.02
CA TYR A 458 14.13 -12.35 -12.32
C TYR A 458 14.40 -13.86 -12.16
N GLY A 459 15.61 -14.27 -11.77
CA GLY A 459 15.99 -15.68 -11.64
C GLY A 459 16.31 -16.04 -10.20
N ARG A 460 17.43 -15.53 -9.68
CA ARG A 460 17.84 -15.68 -8.28
C ARG A 460 16.91 -14.92 -7.31
N GLY A 461 16.35 -13.78 -7.72
CA GLY A 461 15.46 -12.94 -6.92
C GLY A 461 14.15 -13.59 -6.48
N PRO A 462 13.26 -14.10 -7.37
CA PRO A 462 12.03 -14.75 -6.93
C PRO A 462 12.29 -16.03 -6.11
N ILE A 463 13.46 -16.67 -6.29
CA ILE A 463 13.92 -17.79 -5.43
C ILE A 463 14.27 -17.27 -4.02
N PHE A 464 14.88 -16.08 -3.89
CA PHE A 464 15.04 -15.42 -2.59
C PHE A 464 13.69 -15.09 -1.94
N ILE A 465 12.74 -14.50 -2.67
CA ILE A 465 11.38 -14.22 -2.15
C ILE A 465 10.69 -15.51 -1.67
N GLN A 466 10.79 -16.60 -2.44
CA GLN A 466 10.31 -17.90 -2.01
C GLN A 466 11.04 -18.43 -0.76
N THR A 467 12.36 -18.28 -0.69
CA THR A 467 13.16 -18.71 0.48
C THR A 467 12.78 -17.91 1.73
N LEU A 468 12.50 -16.61 1.58
CA LEU A 468 12.00 -15.75 2.64
C LEU A 468 10.60 -16.21 3.12
N ALA A 469 9.69 -16.52 2.19
CA ALA A 469 8.38 -17.08 2.51
C ALA A 469 8.47 -18.45 3.23
N GLU A 470 9.47 -19.27 2.90
CA GLU A 470 9.74 -20.55 3.57
C GLU A 470 10.29 -20.35 5.00
N GLU A 471 11.19 -19.37 5.22
CA GLU A 471 11.78 -19.07 6.54
C GLU A 471 10.77 -18.41 7.49
N MET A 472 9.97 -17.45 7.00
CA MET A 472 8.87 -16.80 7.77
C MET A 472 7.68 -17.74 7.98
N GLY A 473 7.52 -18.74 7.11
CA GLY A 473 6.33 -19.56 6.95
C GLY A 473 5.24 -18.86 6.14
N GLN A 474 4.71 -19.54 5.12
CA GLN A 474 3.83 -18.97 4.09
C GLN A 474 2.71 -18.06 4.64
N LYS A 475 1.98 -18.48 5.69
CA LYS A 475 0.89 -17.65 6.26
C LYS A 475 1.39 -16.31 6.80
N THR A 476 2.55 -16.30 7.45
CA THR A 476 3.18 -15.08 7.98
C THR A 476 3.63 -14.19 6.83
N PHE A 477 4.22 -14.78 5.79
CA PHE A 477 4.64 -14.07 4.58
C PHE A 477 3.47 -13.47 3.79
N ASP A 478 2.37 -14.21 3.64
CA ASP A 478 1.15 -13.74 2.96
C ASP A 478 0.52 -12.52 3.68
N ILE A 479 0.58 -12.49 5.02
CA ILE A 479 0.15 -11.35 5.84
C ILE A 479 1.14 -10.19 5.64
N PHE A 480 2.43 -10.43 5.84
CA PHE A 480 3.50 -9.45 5.63
C PHE A 480 3.42 -8.75 4.26
N LEU A 481 3.24 -9.50 3.16
CA LEU A 481 3.24 -8.93 1.82
C LEU A 481 1.98 -8.10 1.53
N ARG A 482 0.85 -8.44 2.17
CA ARG A 482 -0.35 -7.60 2.18
C ARG A 482 -0.12 -6.34 2.99
N ASP A 483 0.46 -6.46 4.17
CA ASP A 483 0.66 -5.33 5.07
C ASP A 483 1.72 -4.37 4.50
N TYR A 484 2.77 -4.87 3.83
CA TYR A 484 3.71 -4.07 3.02
C TYR A 484 2.97 -3.24 1.95
N TYR A 485 2.03 -3.86 1.21
CA TYR A 485 1.19 -3.14 0.24
C TYR A 485 0.32 -2.06 0.90
N GLN A 486 -0.31 -2.34 2.04
CA GLN A 486 -1.17 -1.36 2.72
C GLN A 486 -0.37 -0.23 3.39
N THR A 487 0.80 -0.53 3.95
CA THR A 487 1.68 0.45 4.62
C THR A 487 2.28 1.46 3.64
N TYR A 488 2.82 0.99 2.52
CA TYR A 488 3.52 1.84 1.53
C TYR A 488 2.63 2.24 0.34
N LYS A 489 1.29 2.13 0.49
CA LYS A 489 0.36 2.48 -0.58
C LYS A 489 0.43 3.97 -0.90
N TRP A 490 0.75 4.29 -2.16
CA TRP A 490 1.00 5.63 -2.70
C TRP A 490 2.30 6.30 -2.20
N ASP A 491 3.16 5.54 -1.50
CA ASP A 491 4.48 5.94 -1.02
C ASP A 491 5.59 5.15 -1.75
N ILE A 492 6.85 5.27 -1.37
CA ILE A 492 7.99 4.50 -1.88
C ILE A 492 8.37 3.39 -0.89
N GLY A 493 8.24 2.14 -1.31
CA GLY A 493 8.75 0.97 -0.60
C GLY A 493 10.21 0.70 -0.97
N THR A 494 11.10 0.71 0.02
CA THR A 494 12.52 0.33 -0.14
C THR A 494 12.77 -1.13 0.25
N GLY A 495 13.91 -1.68 -0.16
CA GLY A 495 14.35 -3.02 0.19
C GLY A 495 14.72 -3.17 1.68
N THR A 496 15.19 -2.10 2.32
CA THR A 496 15.44 -2.06 3.76
C THR A 496 14.13 -2.00 4.56
N ALA A 497 13.12 -1.27 4.08
CA ALA A 497 11.78 -1.26 4.65
C ALA A 497 11.11 -2.64 4.52
N PHE A 498 11.21 -3.27 3.35
CA PHE A 498 10.72 -4.64 3.11
C PHE A 498 11.36 -5.65 4.06
N TRP A 499 12.68 -5.56 4.28
CA TRP A 499 13.40 -6.40 5.27
C TRP A 499 12.91 -6.13 6.70
N ALA A 500 12.89 -4.88 7.15
CA ALA A 500 12.52 -4.54 8.52
C ALA A 500 11.09 -5.01 8.86
N LEU A 501 10.14 -4.80 7.94
CA LEU A 501 8.77 -5.27 8.10
C LEU A 501 8.68 -6.81 8.09
N ALA A 502 9.45 -7.50 7.24
CA ALA A 502 9.52 -8.97 7.27
C ALA A 502 10.00 -9.52 8.62
N GLU A 503 11.02 -8.91 9.24
CA GLU A 503 11.48 -9.29 10.59
C GLU A 503 10.42 -9.01 11.66
N GLN A 504 9.68 -7.90 11.55
CA GLN A 504 8.57 -7.56 12.44
C GLN A 504 7.46 -8.61 12.38
N HIS A 505 7.07 -9.10 11.19
CA HIS A 505 6.03 -10.12 11.08
C HIS A 505 6.48 -11.52 11.51
N CYS A 506 7.72 -11.93 11.21
CA CYS A 506 8.21 -13.26 11.62
C CYS A 506 8.72 -13.33 13.07
N GLN A 507 8.98 -12.17 13.71
CA GLN A 507 9.65 -12.08 15.01
C GLN A 507 10.98 -12.86 15.02
N CYS A 508 11.72 -12.76 13.92
CA CYS A 508 12.89 -13.57 13.60
C CYS A 508 14.03 -12.73 12.99
N ASP A 509 15.27 -13.22 13.10
CA ASP A 509 16.46 -12.58 12.54
C ASP A 509 16.69 -13.07 11.10
N LEU A 510 16.36 -12.23 10.13
CA LEU A 510 16.53 -12.46 8.69
C LEU A 510 17.85 -11.88 8.18
N THR A 511 18.66 -11.23 9.02
CA THR A 511 19.93 -10.58 8.65
C THR A 511 20.83 -11.47 7.81
N LYS A 512 21.03 -12.73 8.21
CA LYS A 512 21.88 -13.66 7.46
C LYS A 512 21.31 -13.94 6.06
N LEU A 513 19.99 -13.95 5.89
CA LEU A 513 19.34 -14.19 4.61
C LEU A 513 19.52 -12.99 3.69
N PHE A 514 19.19 -11.77 4.13
CA PHE A 514 19.38 -10.56 3.33
C PHE A 514 20.86 -10.29 3.00
N LEU A 515 21.80 -10.56 3.90
CA LEU A 515 23.25 -10.44 3.65
C LEU A 515 23.86 -11.56 2.78
N ASP A 516 23.16 -12.69 2.57
CA ASP A 516 23.59 -13.73 1.63
C ASP A 516 22.98 -13.54 0.22
N TRP A 517 21.79 -12.93 0.14
CA TRP A 517 21.02 -12.84 -1.10
C TRP A 517 20.91 -11.43 -1.69
N VAL A 518 20.65 -10.40 -0.88
CA VAL A 518 20.31 -9.06 -1.36
C VAL A 518 21.53 -8.15 -1.41
N TYR A 519 22.30 -8.06 -0.34
CA TYR A 519 23.36 -7.06 -0.20
C TYR A 519 24.77 -7.66 -0.11
N ASP A 520 25.81 -6.92 -0.53
CA ASP A 520 27.21 -7.29 -0.32
C ASP A 520 27.60 -7.16 1.16
N LYS A 521 28.18 -8.21 1.74
CA LYS A 521 28.63 -8.27 3.14
C LYS A 521 29.66 -7.21 3.51
N GLU A 522 30.38 -6.62 2.56
CA GLU A 522 31.32 -5.52 2.84
C GLU A 522 30.66 -4.13 2.85
N ASN A 523 29.48 -3.95 2.21
CA ASN A 523 28.81 -2.66 2.03
C ASN A 523 27.32 -2.65 2.43
N ALA A 524 26.82 -3.71 3.06
CA ALA A 524 25.38 -3.86 3.29
C ALA A 524 24.81 -2.74 4.19
N PRO A 525 23.59 -2.23 3.87
CA PRO A 525 22.86 -1.41 4.80
C PRO A 525 22.59 -2.20 6.09
N THR A 526 22.60 -1.50 7.21
CA THR A 526 21.93 -2.00 8.42
C THR A 526 20.42 -1.92 8.12
N PRO A 527 19.58 -2.88 8.55
CA PRO A 527 18.15 -2.75 8.40
C PRO A 527 17.72 -1.47 9.11
N THR A 528 17.44 -0.44 8.32
CA THR A 528 16.99 0.85 8.80
C THR A 528 15.52 0.69 9.11
N SER A 529 15.18 0.74 10.40
CA SER A 529 13.89 1.31 10.77
C SER A 529 13.82 2.68 10.09
N SER A 530 12.91 2.85 9.14
CA SER A 530 12.63 4.14 8.51
C SER A 530 12.18 5.10 9.61
N ASN A 531 13.14 5.89 10.10
CA ASN A 531 13.04 7.20 10.77
C ASN A 531 14.43 7.59 11.31
N GLN A 532 15.26 8.10 10.39
CA GLN A 532 16.40 8.97 10.70
C GLN A 532 16.04 10.42 10.38
N THR A 533 14.99 10.95 11.02
CA THR A 533 14.91 12.40 11.24
C THR A 533 15.96 12.80 12.28
N SER A 534 16.79 13.79 11.95
CA SER A 534 17.99 14.08 12.74
C SER A 534 17.71 15.01 13.93
N ASN A 535 17.44 14.42 15.10
CA ASN A 535 17.47 15.03 16.44
C ASN A 535 16.51 16.22 16.71
N GLY A 536 15.21 15.92 16.74
CA GLY A 536 14.33 16.41 17.81
C GLY A 536 14.70 15.75 19.16
N GLY A 537 14.24 16.31 20.28
CA GLY A 537 14.64 15.89 21.63
C GLY A 537 13.98 14.59 22.10
N ARG A 538 14.48 13.43 21.65
CA ARG A 538 13.91 12.09 21.93
C ARG A 538 13.71 11.83 23.44
N PHE A 539 12.47 11.94 23.90
CA PHE A 539 12.05 11.57 25.25
C PHE A 539 12.04 10.05 25.41
N THR A 540 12.25 9.54 26.63
CA THR A 540 12.16 8.10 26.88
C THR A 540 10.82 7.74 27.54
N GLY A 541 10.17 6.70 27.02
CA GLY A 541 8.94 6.15 27.60
C GLY A 541 9.22 5.09 28.66
N TRP A 542 8.38 5.03 29.69
CA TRP A 542 8.34 4.00 30.73
C TRP A 542 6.90 3.59 31.06
N ALA A 543 6.62 2.29 31.15
CA ALA A 543 5.28 1.78 31.39
C ALA A 543 5.22 0.67 32.44
N VAL A 544 4.14 0.69 33.23
CA VAL A 544 3.65 -0.45 34.02
C VAL A 544 2.26 -0.78 33.50
N LEU A 545 2.10 -1.99 32.98
CA LEU A 545 0.85 -2.51 32.42
C LEU A 545 0.35 -3.65 33.30
N ALA A 546 -0.68 -3.41 34.11
CA ALA A 546 -1.20 -4.36 35.09
C ALA A 546 -2.58 -4.92 34.71
N GLN A 547 -2.75 -6.24 34.84
CA GLN A 547 -3.95 -7.00 34.48
C GLN A 547 -4.20 -8.12 35.50
N LYS A 548 -5.45 -8.31 35.93
CA LYS A 548 -5.85 -9.44 36.76
C LYS A 548 -7.20 -9.99 36.32
N ASP A 549 -7.25 -11.28 36.01
CA ASP A 549 -8.44 -11.97 35.51
C ASP A 549 -8.86 -13.17 36.39
N ASP A 550 -7.91 -13.83 37.06
CA ASP A 550 -8.13 -14.87 38.08
C ASP A 550 -8.28 -14.20 39.46
N TYR A 551 -9.41 -14.40 40.12
CA TYR A 551 -9.70 -13.87 41.46
C TYR A 551 -9.99 -14.98 42.48
N SER A 552 -9.58 -16.22 42.15
CA SER A 552 -9.72 -17.38 43.02
C SER A 552 -8.88 -17.25 44.30
N ASP A 553 -7.81 -16.46 44.26
CA ASP A 553 -6.95 -16.10 45.39
C ASP A 553 -7.65 -15.22 46.44
N VAL A 554 -8.58 -14.37 46.00
CA VAL A 554 -9.33 -13.41 46.85
C VAL A 554 -10.81 -13.74 47.04
N ASN A 555 -11.26 -14.92 46.55
CA ASN A 555 -12.64 -15.38 46.66
C ASN A 555 -13.64 -14.38 46.04
N MET A 556 -13.30 -13.82 44.88
CA MET A 556 -14.24 -13.10 44.01
C MET A 556 -14.58 -13.96 42.79
N THR A 557 -15.36 -13.42 41.85
CA THR A 557 -15.69 -14.12 40.59
C THR A 557 -14.63 -13.75 39.55
N ASP A 558 -14.05 -14.78 38.93
CA ASP A 558 -13.08 -14.63 37.85
C ASP A 558 -13.70 -13.89 36.65
N LEU A 559 -12.89 -13.10 35.95
CA LEU A 559 -13.30 -12.46 34.71
C LEU A 559 -13.06 -13.44 33.55
N PRO A 560 -14.07 -13.73 32.70
CA PRO A 560 -13.95 -14.72 31.64
C PRO A 560 -13.26 -14.10 30.41
N VAL A 561 -12.05 -13.57 30.58
CA VAL A 561 -11.26 -12.90 29.54
C VAL A 561 -9.84 -13.46 29.49
N ASP A 562 -9.50 -14.16 28.41
CA ASP A 562 -8.10 -14.50 28.09
C ASP A 562 -7.35 -13.31 27.42
N TYR A 563 -8.02 -12.14 27.29
CA TYR A 563 -7.68 -11.10 26.33
C TYR A 563 -7.96 -9.65 26.81
N ILE A 564 -7.58 -9.28 28.03
CA ILE A 564 -7.33 -7.84 28.28
C ILE A 564 -6.03 -7.45 27.58
N GLY A 565 -6.08 -6.37 26.81
CA GLY A 565 -5.10 -6.05 25.78
C GLY A 565 -3.75 -5.51 26.26
N ILE A 566 -3.19 -5.90 27.43
CA ILE A 566 -1.88 -5.36 27.86
C ILE A 566 -0.74 -5.81 26.96
N THR A 567 -0.83 -7.01 26.38
CA THR A 567 0.17 -7.50 25.43
C THR A 567 0.08 -6.75 24.09
N GLN A 568 -1.13 -6.40 23.65
CA GLN A 568 -1.34 -5.51 22.50
C GLN A 568 -0.88 -4.06 22.79
N MET A 569 -1.14 -3.53 23.99
CA MET A 569 -0.64 -2.23 24.45
C MET A 569 0.90 -2.22 24.48
N ARG A 570 1.52 -3.30 24.96
CA ARG A 570 2.98 -3.47 24.89
C ARG A 570 3.49 -3.43 23.47
N GLU A 571 2.85 -4.15 22.54
CA GLU A 571 3.23 -4.14 21.12
C GLU A 571 3.10 -2.74 20.52
N ILE A 572 2.03 -2.00 20.83
CA ILE A 572 1.85 -0.60 20.43
C ILE A 572 2.97 0.29 20.95
N LEU A 573 3.30 0.23 22.24
CA LEU A 573 4.40 1.02 22.83
C LEU A 573 5.76 0.67 22.19
N ILE A 574 6.02 -0.62 21.92
CA ILE A 574 7.26 -1.05 21.25
C ILE A 574 7.32 -0.57 19.80
N ASN A 575 6.20 -0.62 19.07
CA ASN A 575 6.09 -0.09 17.71
C ASN A 575 6.28 1.44 17.69
N ALA A 576 5.76 2.15 18.70
CA ALA A 576 6.02 3.57 18.98
C ALA A 576 7.45 3.86 19.48
N GLY A 577 8.38 2.90 19.37
CA GLY A 577 9.81 3.08 19.67
C GLY A 577 10.19 3.00 21.15
N TRP A 578 9.29 2.60 22.05
CA TRP A 578 9.61 2.47 23.47
C TRP A 578 10.52 1.26 23.71
N ASN A 579 11.52 1.43 24.57
CA ASN A 579 12.44 0.35 24.93
C ASN A 579 11.67 -0.77 25.66
N PRO A 580 11.69 -2.03 25.18
CA PRO A 580 11.00 -3.15 25.83
C PRO A 580 11.42 -3.40 27.29
N LYS A 581 12.59 -2.89 27.72
CA LYS A 581 13.08 -2.97 29.11
C LYS A 581 12.51 -1.88 30.03
N HIS A 582 11.85 -0.87 29.47
CA HIS A 582 11.13 0.16 30.21
C HIS A 582 9.63 -0.16 30.28
N ILE A 583 9.20 -1.37 29.91
CA ILE A 583 7.80 -1.81 29.95
C ILE A 583 7.69 -3.06 30.81
N HIS A 584 7.14 -2.91 32.02
CA HIS A 584 6.78 -4.03 32.88
C HIS A 584 5.33 -4.46 32.63
N GLU A 585 5.10 -5.77 32.55
CA GLU A 585 3.76 -6.38 32.48
C GLU A 585 3.50 -7.17 33.77
N LEU A 586 2.42 -6.85 34.46
CA LEU A 586 1.99 -7.53 35.68
C LEU A 586 0.68 -8.27 35.42
N LYS A 587 0.78 -9.53 35.01
CA LYS A 587 -0.37 -10.45 34.89
C LYS A 587 -0.64 -11.15 36.21
N GLU A 588 -1.91 -11.20 36.61
CA GLU A 588 -2.38 -11.67 37.92
C GLU A 588 -1.70 -10.95 39.10
N PHE A 589 -1.59 -9.62 38.97
CA PHE A 589 -0.89 -8.78 39.93
C PHE A 589 -1.54 -8.74 41.31
N ASP A 590 -0.76 -8.28 42.29
CA ASP A 590 -1.20 -8.00 43.65
C ASP A 590 -0.72 -6.64 44.16
N GLY A 591 -1.12 -6.29 45.38
CA GLY A 591 -0.74 -5.02 45.99
C GLY A 591 0.74 -4.92 46.39
N GLU A 592 1.52 -6.01 46.40
CA GLU A 592 2.96 -5.94 46.65
C GLU A 592 3.66 -5.66 45.31
N THR A 593 3.41 -6.49 44.31
CA THR A 593 3.94 -6.38 42.94
C THR A 593 3.63 -5.04 42.26
N LEU A 594 2.39 -4.53 42.33
CA LEU A 594 2.07 -3.21 41.76
C LEU A 594 2.80 -2.07 42.49
N ARG A 595 3.05 -2.19 43.80
CA ARG A 595 3.77 -1.15 44.56
C ARG A 595 5.26 -1.17 44.26
N ASP A 596 5.86 -2.35 44.14
CA ASP A 596 7.25 -2.52 43.73
C ASP A 596 7.51 -1.93 42.34
N ASP A 597 6.57 -2.10 41.39
CA ASP A 597 6.68 -1.55 40.03
C ASP A 597 6.39 -0.04 39.94
N LEU A 598 5.50 0.50 40.78
CA LEU A 598 5.34 1.96 40.91
C LEU A 598 6.56 2.62 41.55
N ASP A 599 7.18 1.97 42.55
CA ASP A 599 8.46 2.43 43.10
C ASP A 599 9.61 2.27 42.06
N TRP A 600 9.59 1.24 41.21
CA TRP A 600 10.51 1.12 40.07
C TRP A 600 10.38 2.27 39.07
N LEU A 601 9.16 2.68 38.69
CA LEU A 601 8.95 3.88 37.88
C LEU A 601 9.52 5.14 38.56
N ALA A 602 9.28 5.30 39.86
CA ALA A 602 9.80 6.43 40.63
C ALA A 602 11.34 6.42 40.79
N GLU A 603 11.99 5.25 40.76
CA GLU A 603 13.44 5.11 40.82
C GLU A 603 14.15 5.29 39.46
N ASN A 604 13.47 5.06 38.34
CA ASN A 604 14.11 4.93 37.02
C ASN A 604 13.68 5.97 35.98
N ALA A 605 12.44 6.46 36.01
CA ALA A 605 11.98 7.50 35.08
C ALA A 605 12.61 8.87 35.37
N ALA A 606 12.79 9.69 34.34
CA ALA A 606 13.24 11.08 34.46
C ALA A 606 12.07 12.09 34.45
N GLU A 607 12.35 13.34 34.77
CA GLU A 607 11.35 14.43 34.82
C GLU A 607 10.71 14.74 33.45
N GLU A 608 11.44 14.49 32.36
CA GLU A 608 11.01 14.73 30.97
C GLU A 608 10.45 13.47 30.28
N ASP A 609 10.53 12.30 30.91
CA ASP A 609 10.06 11.03 30.35
C ASP A 609 8.53 10.97 30.27
N VAL A 610 7.99 10.20 29.32
CA VAL A 610 6.57 9.84 29.31
C VAL A 610 6.39 8.60 30.18
N VAL A 611 5.47 8.65 31.16
CA VAL A 611 5.21 7.52 32.06
C VAL A 611 3.77 7.07 31.94
N LEU A 612 3.54 5.81 31.55
CA LEU A 612 2.21 5.21 31.44
C LEU A 612 1.99 4.20 32.57
N VAL A 613 0.96 4.41 33.39
CA VAL A 613 0.43 3.42 34.32
C VAL A 613 -0.94 3.00 33.81
N TYR A 614 -1.01 1.77 33.30
CA TYR A 614 -2.26 1.15 32.87
C TYR A 614 -2.65 0.06 33.88
N VAL A 615 -3.91 0.06 34.33
CA VAL A 615 -4.44 -0.97 35.24
C VAL A 615 -5.81 -1.44 34.78
N ALA A 616 -5.94 -2.75 34.54
CA ALA A 616 -7.21 -3.43 34.35
C ALA A 616 -7.47 -4.46 35.45
N ALA A 617 -8.56 -4.26 36.18
CA ALA A 617 -8.99 -5.17 37.24
C ALA A 617 -10.44 -4.90 37.65
N HIS A 618 -11.08 -5.86 38.31
CA HIS A 618 -12.40 -5.65 38.89
C HIS A 618 -12.35 -4.48 39.90
N GLY A 619 -13.20 -3.46 39.74
CA GLY A 619 -13.23 -2.30 40.66
C GLY A 619 -13.32 -2.66 42.16
N ARG A 620 -14.01 -3.75 42.52
CA ARG A 620 -14.02 -4.26 43.91
C ARG A 620 -12.68 -4.78 44.40
N TYR A 621 -11.82 -5.26 43.50
CA TYR A 621 -10.45 -5.66 43.85
C TYR A 621 -9.59 -4.42 44.12
N LEU A 622 -9.71 -3.39 43.27
CA LEU A 622 -9.08 -2.09 43.50
C LEU A 622 -9.53 -1.46 44.82
N SER A 623 -10.82 -1.50 45.16
CA SER A 623 -11.36 -0.92 46.40
C SER A 623 -11.11 -1.77 47.65
N ASP A 624 -11.45 -3.07 47.62
CA ASP A 624 -11.60 -3.89 48.83
C ASP A 624 -10.36 -4.73 49.14
N VAL A 625 -9.46 -4.95 48.15
CA VAL A 625 -8.26 -5.78 48.30
C VAL A 625 -6.98 -4.95 48.22
N LEU A 626 -6.79 -4.17 47.14
CA LEU A 626 -5.62 -3.30 47.02
C LEU A 626 -5.66 -2.11 47.99
N GLU A 627 -6.87 -1.72 48.40
CA GLU A 627 -7.16 -0.46 49.08
C GLU A 627 -6.60 0.74 48.28
N TRP A 628 -6.87 0.82 46.97
CA TRP A 628 -6.29 1.79 46.02
C TRP A 628 -6.17 3.22 46.59
N ASN A 629 -7.26 3.73 47.13
CA ASN A 629 -7.38 5.09 47.67
C ASN A 629 -6.50 5.34 48.92
N ASN A 630 -5.93 4.31 49.54
CA ASN A 630 -5.03 4.42 50.69
C ASN A 630 -3.55 4.55 50.31
N PHE A 631 -3.17 4.30 49.05
CA PHE A 631 -1.75 4.30 48.65
C PHE A 631 -1.43 4.88 47.28
N PHE A 632 -2.36 4.85 46.31
CA PHE A 632 -1.99 5.12 44.92
C PHE A 632 -1.52 6.56 44.70
N ALA A 633 -2.21 7.56 45.29
CA ALA A 633 -1.79 8.96 45.22
C ALA A 633 -0.37 9.18 45.80
N ASP A 634 -0.06 8.57 46.96
CA ASP A 634 1.27 8.63 47.59
C ASP A 634 2.37 7.94 46.77
N ALA A 635 2.02 6.96 45.92
CA ALA A 635 2.96 6.31 45.00
C ALA A 635 3.15 7.13 43.72
N TRP A 636 2.05 7.63 43.17
CA TRP A 636 1.98 8.46 41.97
C TRP A 636 2.73 9.80 42.11
N GLU A 637 2.65 10.45 43.27
CA GLU A 637 3.39 11.70 43.57
C GLU A 637 4.92 11.50 43.55
N LYS A 638 5.42 10.26 43.75
CA LYS A 638 6.87 9.97 43.71
C LYS A 638 7.42 9.89 42.28
N ILE A 639 6.58 9.60 41.29
CA ILE A 639 7.01 9.43 39.90
C ILE A 639 7.46 10.82 39.40
N PRO A 640 8.74 11.01 39.03
CA PRO A 640 9.29 12.35 38.81
C PRO A 640 8.86 13.00 37.49
N SER A 641 8.29 12.22 36.56
CA SER A 641 7.84 12.69 35.24
C SER A 641 6.76 13.77 35.32
N ARG A 642 6.82 14.74 34.40
CA ARG A 642 5.77 15.74 34.15
C ARG A 642 4.77 15.34 33.05
N ARG A 643 4.90 14.13 32.49
CA ARG A 643 4.05 13.56 31.43
C ARG A 643 3.56 12.19 31.85
N ARG A 644 2.84 12.16 32.97
CA ARG A 644 2.31 10.92 33.57
C ARG A 644 0.89 10.68 33.04
N VAL A 645 0.66 9.46 32.54
CA VAL A 645 -0.61 8.97 32.00
C VAL A 645 -1.12 7.86 32.91
N LEU A 646 -2.36 7.98 33.38
CA LEU A 646 -3.05 6.95 34.16
C LEU A 646 -4.25 6.44 33.37
N VAL A 647 -4.32 5.14 33.08
CA VAL A 647 -5.47 4.51 32.42
C VAL A 647 -6.03 3.43 33.34
N ILE A 648 -7.31 3.55 33.70
CA ILE A 648 -8.03 2.55 34.52
C ILE A 648 -9.17 1.94 33.70
N ASP A 649 -9.05 0.65 33.38
CA ASP A 649 -10.14 -0.18 32.83
C ASP A 649 -10.76 -1.00 33.96
N ALA A 650 -11.79 -0.45 34.59
CA ALA A 650 -12.45 -1.05 35.74
C ALA A 650 -13.91 -0.59 35.87
N CYS A 651 -14.72 -1.39 36.60
CA CYS A 651 -15.99 -0.94 37.16
C CYS A 651 -15.76 0.33 37.97
N GLN A 652 -16.56 1.38 37.74
CA GLN A 652 -16.46 2.65 38.47
C GLN A 652 -15.07 3.30 38.36
N ALA A 653 -14.42 3.22 37.18
CA ALA A 653 -13.04 3.63 36.95
C ALA A 653 -12.73 5.07 37.44
N ALA A 654 -13.66 6.01 37.29
CA ALA A 654 -13.46 7.40 37.73
C ALA A 654 -13.24 7.56 39.25
N ASN A 655 -13.71 6.61 40.08
CA ASN A 655 -13.42 6.60 41.51
C ASN A 655 -11.93 6.32 41.82
N PHE A 656 -11.20 5.69 40.88
CA PHE A 656 -9.80 5.32 41.04
C PHE A 656 -8.86 6.32 40.36
N THR A 657 -9.24 6.95 39.24
CA THR A 657 -8.50 8.09 38.69
C THR A 657 -8.67 9.34 39.55
N GLY A 658 -9.85 9.57 40.14
CA GLY A 658 -10.13 10.73 40.99
C GLY A 658 -9.22 10.92 42.21
N VAL A 659 -8.38 9.92 42.56
CA VAL A 659 -7.36 10.06 43.61
C VAL A 659 -6.21 10.98 43.22
N VAL A 660 -5.92 11.15 41.92
CA VAL A 660 -4.87 12.04 41.41
C VAL A 660 -5.37 13.45 41.05
N ALA A 661 -6.68 13.71 41.17
CA ALA A 661 -7.34 14.96 40.77
C ALA A 661 -6.89 16.26 41.49
N ASN A 662 -5.91 16.17 42.40
CA ASN A 662 -5.31 17.30 43.10
C ASN A 662 -3.76 17.28 43.06
N ASP A 663 -3.17 16.44 42.20
CA ASP A 663 -1.72 16.39 42.00
C ASP A 663 -1.23 17.76 41.46
N PRO A 664 -0.18 18.36 42.06
CA PRO A 664 0.30 19.68 41.66
C PRO A 664 1.18 19.66 40.40
N ALA A 665 1.59 18.49 39.91
CA ALA A 665 2.34 18.31 38.68
C ALA A 665 1.44 17.76 37.56
N PRO A 666 1.68 18.10 36.28
CA PRO A 666 0.78 17.70 35.20
C PRO A 666 0.62 16.19 35.07
N TYR A 667 -0.58 15.78 34.65
CA TYR A 667 -0.97 14.42 34.35
C TYR A 667 -2.13 14.40 33.34
N LEU A 668 -2.28 13.25 32.68
CA LEU A 668 -3.48 12.86 31.95
C LEU A 668 -4.04 11.60 32.64
N SER A 669 -5.32 11.59 32.98
CA SER A 669 -5.97 10.40 33.53
C SER A 669 -7.25 10.05 32.78
N ILE A 670 -7.41 8.76 32.48
CA ILE A 670 -8.51 8.21 31.69
C ILE A 670 -9.14 7.07 32.50
N ALA A 671 -10.45 7.16 32.69
CA ALA A 671 -11.27 6.13 33.28
C ALA A 671 -12.25 5.60 32.23
N ALA A 672 -12.24 4.29 32.01
CA ALA A 672 -13.07 3.62 31.00
C ALA A 672 -14.61 3.73 31.22
N VAL A 673 -15.03 4.22 32.39
CA VAL A 673 -16.41 4.53 32.81
C VAL A 673 -16.46 5.51 34.00
N ASP A 674 -17.58 6.20 34.20
CA ASP A 674 -17.81 7.08 35.36
C ASP A 674 -17.97 6.30 36.69
N GLY A 675 -17.92 7.01 37.82
CA GLY A 675 -17.80 6.48 39.18
C GLY A 675 -19.04 5.77 39.73
N ASP A 676 -20.19 5.82 39.06
CA ASP A 676 -21.36 4.99 39.38
C ASP A 676 -21.73 3.98 38.28
N GLU A 677 -20.98 3.96 37.18
CA GLU A 677 -21.17 3.06 36.04
C GLU A 677 -20.50 1.69 36.21
N TYR A 678 -21.08 0.69 35.54
CA TYR A 678 -20.64 -0.70 35.53
C TYR A 678 -20.23 -1.14 34.12
N GLY A 679 -19.25 -0.46 33.51
CA GLY A 679 -18.75 -0.87 32.19
C GLY A 679 -17.91 -2.13 32.26
N TRP A 680 -18.53 -3.27 31.93
CA TRP A 680 -17.83 -4.50 31.59
C TRP A 680 -18.52 -5.14 30.39
N SER A 681 -17.89 -5.01 29.24
CA SER A 681 -18.16 -5.80 28.04
C SER A 681 -16.83 -6.21 27.44
N GLY A 682 -16.84 -7.39 26.83
CA GLY A 682 -15.77 -8.04 26.10
C GLY A 682 -16.30 -8.45 24.72
N LEU A 683 -15.41 -8.87 23.82
CA LEU A 683 -15.74 -9.19 22.44
C LEU A 683 -16.63 -10.45 22.29
N GLU A 684 -17.07 -10.74 21.07
CA GLU A 684 -17.93 -11.90 20.78
C GLU A 684 -17.15 -13.23 20.80
N GLU A 685 -17.56 -14.18 21.64
CA GLU A 685 -17.08 -15.57 21.65
C GLU A 685 -18.25 -16.54 21.50
N GLU A 686 -18.13 -17.52 20.59
CA GLU A 686 -19.17 -18.50 20.23
C GLU A 686 -20.58 -17.93 19.93
N GLY A 687 -20.69 -16.64 19.61
CA GLY A 687 -21.97 -15.95 19.35
C GLY A 687 -22.58 -15.23 20.57
N LEU A 688 -21.80 -15.01 21.63
CA LEU A 688 -22.20 -14.29 22.85
C LEU A 688 -21.17 -13.19 23.19
N PRO A 689 -21.60 -12.01 23.69
CA PRO A 689 -20.68 -11.02 24.23
C PRO A 689 -19.96 -11.54 25.48
N ILE A 690 -18.65 -11.32 25.57
CA ILE A 690 -17.87 -11.51 26.80
C ILE A 690 -18.09 -10.29 27.74
N ILE A 691 -17.57 -10.35 28.97
CA ILE A 691 -17.59 -9.29 29.98
C ILE A 691 -16.15 -8.92 30.38
N GLY A 692 -15.61 -7.84 29.79
CA GLY A 692 -14.34 -7.19 30.15
C GLY A 692 -13.45 -6.78 28.96
N GLY A 693 -12.80 -5.61 29.07
CA GLY A 693 -11.70 -5.19 28.18
C GLY A 693 -12.07 -4.42 26.89
N VAL A 694 -13.34 -4.10 26.61
CA VAL A 694 -13.74 -3.39 25.37
C VAL A 694 -13.14 -1.98 25.24
N PHE A 695 -13.07 -1.19 26.31
CA PHE A 695 -12.40 0.13 26.26
C PHE A 695 -10.96 -0.06 25.80
N THR A 696 -10.21 -0.91 26.51
CA THR A 696 -8.81 -1.21 26.19
C THR A 696 -8.62 -1.73 24.77
N HIS A 697 -9.53 -2.58 24.28
CA HIS A 697 -9.45 -3.11 22.92
C HIS A 697 -9.51 -2.00 21.87
N TYR A 698 -10.50 -1.10 21.96
CA TYR A 698 -10.62 0.00 21.01
C TYR A 698 -9.58 1.10 21.24
N PHE A 699 -9.17 1.34 22.48
CA PHE A 699 -8.08 2.25 22.84
C PHE A 699 -6.75 1.78 22.24
N ASN A 700 -6.48 0.48 22.25
CA ASN A 700 -5.35 -0.11 21.55
C ASN A 700 -5.48 0.03 20.02
N ILE A 701 -6.66 -0.29 19.46
CA ILE A 701 -6.88 -0.20 18.01
C ILE A 701 -6.68 1.23 17.50
N ALA A 702 -7.07 2.25 18.28
CA ALA A 702 -6.95 3.65 17.91
C ALA A 702 -5.54 4.02 17.41
N PHE A 703 -4.48 3.58 18.09
CA PHE A 703 -3.08 3.85 17.70
C PHE A 703 -2.64 3.16 16.38
N SER A 704 -3.53 2.40 15.76
CA SER A 704 -3.38 1.78 14.43
C SER A 704 -4.48 2.15 13.44
N ASP A 705 -5.46 2.97 13.86
CA ASP A 705 -6.63 3.34 13.05
C ASP A 705 -6.56 4.82 12.69
N LYS A 706 -6.38 5.13 11.40
CA LYS A 706 -6.30 6.52 10.89
C LYS A 706 -7.58 7.33 11.13
N SER A 707 -8.69 6.71 11.50
CA SER A 707 -9.92 7.43 11.90
C SER A 707 -9.94 7.85 13.37
N ALA A 708 -8.93 7.46 14.16
CA ALA A 708 -8.71 7.99 15.51
C ALA A 708 -7.92 9.30 15.51
N ASP A 709 -7.11 9.58 14.48
CA ASP A 709 -6.47 10.90 14.27
C ASP A 709 -7.59 11.91 13.91
N SER A 710 -7.93 12.76 14.87
CA SER A 710 -9.16 13.56 14.85
C SER A 710 -8.93 15.01 14.38
N ASP A 711 -7.70 15.51 14.49
CA ASP A 711 -7.30 16.81 13.97
C ASP A 711 -6.42 16.74 12.70
N GLY A 712 -5.97 15.54 12.32
CA GLY A 712 -5.28 15.25 11.07
C GLY A 712 -3.79 15.60 11.08
N ASP A 713 -3.17 15.66 12.26
CA ASP A 713 -1.75 16.02 12.40
C ASP A 713 -0.77 14.85 12.17
N GLY A 714 -1.29 13.64 11.97
CA GLY A 714 -0.52 12.42 11.71
C GLY A 714 -0.14 11.64 12.96
N CYS A 715 -0.54 12.09 14.16
CA CYS A 715 -0.42 11.36 15.41
C CYS A 715 -1.79 11.05 16.01
N VAL A 716 -2.02 9.79 16.37
CA VAL A 716 -3.11 9.46 17.31
C VAL A 716 -2.62 9.72 18.73
N SER A 717 -3.00 10.86 19.32
CA SER A 717 -2.67 11.18 20.70
C SER A 717 -3.40 10.27 21.70
N VAL A 718 -2.89 10.17 22.93
CA VAL A 718 -3.56 9.43 24.02
C VAL A 718 -4.98 9.96 24.27
N GLN A 719 -5.19 11.28 24.11
CA GLN A 719 -6.50 11.89 24.26
C GLN A 719 -7.47 11.43 23.16
N GLU A 720 -7.01 11.38 21.91
CA GLU A 720 -7.83 10.95 20.78
C GLU A 720 -8.11 9.46 20.79
N ALA A 721 -7.13 8.64 21.16
CA ALA A 721 -7.33 7.22 21.39
C ALA A 721 -8.42 6.95 22.43
N ALA A 722 -8.51 7.77 23.48
CA ALA A 722 -9.57 7.67 24.48
C ALA A 722 -10.95 8.05 23.94
N LEU A 723 -11.05 9.12 23.14
CA LEU A 723 -12.30 9.56 22.50
C LEU A 723 -12.79 8.58 21.44
N PHE A 724 -11.87 8.03 20.63
CA PHE A 724 -12.16 6.95 19.70
C PHE A 724 -12.68 5.71 20.45
N ALA A 725 -11.99 5.29 21.51
CA ALA A 725 -12.39 4.15 22.32
C ALA A 725 -13.77 4.34 22.97
N GLU A 726 -14.08 5.52 23.51
CA GLU A 726 -15.41 5.89 24.01
C GLU A 726 -16.49 5.66 22.95
N GLN A 727 -16.28 6.17 21.73
CA GLN A 727 -17.25 6.06 20.63
C GLN A 727 -17.47 4.60 20.20
N GLN A 728 -16.40 3.82 20.06
CA GLN A 728 -16.51 2.41 19.66
C GLN A 728 -17.13 1.55 20.77
N GLN A 729 -16.74 1.78 22.03
CA GLN A 729 -17.30 1.11 23.21
C GLN A 729 -18.80 1.40 23.37
N ARG A 730 -19.23 2.66 23.20
CA ARG A 730 -20.64 3.06 23.22
C ARG A 730 -21.44 2.36 22.12
N THR A 731 -20.92 2.34 20.89
CA THR A 731 -21.52 1.59 19.77
C THR A 731 -21.66 0.10 20.13
N TYR A 732 -20.59 -0.52 20.63
CA TYR A 732 -20.60 -1.93 21.02
C TYR A 732 -21.61 -2.25 22.13
N MET A 733 -21.72 -1.40 23.16
CA MET A 733 -22.69 -1.57 24.23
C MET A 733 -24.13 -1.53 23.71
N HIS A 734 -24.50 -0.53 22.92
CA HIS A 734 -25.87 -0.37 22.44
C HIS A 734 -26.26 -1.36 21.33
N GLU A 735 -25.36 -1.67 20.40
CA GLU A 735 -25.69 -2.49 19.24
C GLU A 735 -25.45 -4.00 19.44
N VAL A 736 -24.50 -4.38 20.30
CA VAL A 736 -24.14 -5.79 20.53
C VAL A 736 -24.58 -6.28 21.90
N VAL A 737 -24.21 -5.57 22.99
CA VAL A 737 -24.47 -6.06 24.35
C VAL A 737 -25.94 -5.94 24.74
N PHE A 738 -26.55 -4.76 24.57
CA PHE A 738 -27.96 -4.53 24.91
C PHE A 738 -28.95 -5.15 23.91
N ALA A 739 -28.46 -5.61 22.75
CA ALA A 739 -29.24 -6.43 21.83
C ALA A 739 -29.50 -7.85 22.36
N VAL A 740 -28.72 -8.33 23.34
CA VAL A 740 -28.89 -9.64 23.98
C VAL A 740 -29.70 -9.50 25.27
N PRO A 741 -30.95 -10.03 25.34
CA PRO A 741 -31.86 -9.80 26.46
C PRO A 741 -31.33 -10.21 27.83
N GLU A 742 -30.50 -11.26 27.89
CA GLU A 742 -29.90 -11.78 29.12
C GLU A 742 -28.95 -10.78 29.80
N PHE A 743 -28.18 -10.00 29.01
CA PHE A 743 -27.32 -8.95 29.55
C PHE A 743 -28.14 -7.73 29.96
N LEU A 744 -29.17 -7.39 29.18
CA LEU A 744 -30.10 -6.31 29.53
C LEU A 744 -30.83 -6.60 30.86
N GLU A 745 -31.34 -7.82 31.04
CA GLU A 745 -31.94 -8.27 32.31
C GLU A 745 -30.95 -8.26 33.48
N MET A 746 -29.65 -8.48 33.24
CA MET A 746 -28.60 -8.39 34.28
C MET A 746 -28.45 -6.94 34.80
N TYR A 747 -28.33 -5.95 33.91
CA TYR A 747 -28.23 -4.53 34.30
C TYR A 747 -29.51 -4.06 34.99
N HIS A 748 -30.68 -4.34 34.41
CA HIS A 748 -31.98 -3.97 35.02
C HIS A 748 -32.19 -4.68 36.38
N GLY A 749 -31.67 -5.90 36.53
CA GLY A 749 -31.73 -6.69 37.75
C GLY A 749 -30.95 -6.09 38.93
N ILE A 750 -29.90 -5.31 38.67
CA ILE A 750 -29.17 -4.53 39.68
C ILE A 750 -29.70 -3.09 39.82
N GLY A 751 -30.70 -2.70 39.02
CA GLY A 751 -31.32 -1.37 39.05
C GLY A 751 -30.61 -0.30 38.22
N SER A 752 -29.73 -0.72 37.29
CA SER A 752 -29.11 0.14 36.28
C SER A 752 -29.86 0.01 34.95
N PHE A 753 -29.98 1.10 34.20
CA PHE A 753 -30.73 1.17 32.93
C PHE A 753 -29.89 1.83 31.83
N PRO A 754 -28.71 1.27 31.50
CA PRO A 754 -27.76 1.89 30.58
C PRO A 754 -28.25 1.90 29.12
N ASP A 755 -29.22 1.06 28.78
CA ASP A 755 -29.92 1.07 27.50
C ASP A 755 -30.83 2.29 27.32
N GLU A 756 -31.29 2.90 28.42
CA GLU A 756 -32.06 4.16 28.39
C GLU A 756 -31.16 5.40 28.30
N ASP A 757 -29.85 5.25 28.50
CA ASP A 757 -28.86 6.33 28.46
C ASP A 757 -27.99 6.26 27.18
N PRO A 758 -28.21 7.13 26.17
CA PRO A 758 -27.46 7.11 24.91
C PRO A 758 -26.01 7.63 25.05
N THR A 759 -25.61 8.08 26.24
CA THR A 759 -24.23 8.44 26.56
C THR A 759 -23.48 7.33 27.30
N PHE A 760 -24.13 6.24 27.71
CA PHE A 760 -23.45 5.13 28.38
C PHE A 760 -22.56 4.33 27.40
N PRO A 761 -21.33 3.95 27.78
CA PRO A 761 -20.59 4.40 28.96
C PRO A 761 -19.97 5.77 28.77
N ASP A 762 -19.75 6.49 29.87
CA ASP A 762 -19.10 7.81 29.89
C ASP A 762 -17.61 7.67 30.27
N VAL A 763 -16.71 7.91 29.30
CA VAL A 763 -15.26 7.84 29.52
C VAL A 763 -14.78 9.15 30.12
N ILE A 764 -14.28 9.10 31.37
CA ILE A 764 -13.82 10.31 32.07
C ILE A 764 -12.34 10.56 31.75
N LEU A 765 -12.09 11.62 30.99
CA LEU A 765 -10.76 12.14 30.67
C LEU A 765 -10.49 13.44 31.44
N ASP A 766 -9.44 13.44 32.26
CA ASP A 766 -8.94 14.61 33.00
C ASP A 766 -7.50 14.92 32.58
N ASP A 767 -7.33 16.00 31.82
CA ASP A 767 -6.06 16.45 31.25
C ASP A 767 -5.60 17.77 31.89
N THR A 768 -4.47 17.70 32.61
CA THR A 768 -3.78 18.86 33.16
C THR A 768 -2.42 19.14 32.49
N ILE A 769 -2.03 18.32 31.50
CA ILE A 769 -0.87 18.53 30.62
C ILE A 769 -1.22 19.60 29.58
N GLY A 770 -2.44 19.55 29.02
CA GLY A 770 -3.01 20.60 28.18
C GLY A 770 -2.38 20.73 26.79
N MET A 771 -1.80 19.64 26.26
CA MET A 771 -1.33 19.48 24.89
C MET A 771 -1.51 18.01 24.46
N PRO A 772 -1.69 17.71 23.16
CA PRO A 772 -1.72 16.34 22.66
C PRO A 772 -0.50 15.56 23.14
N LEU A 773 -0.72 14.33 23.59
CA LEU A 773 0.35 13.44 24.05
C LEU A 773 0.41 12.23 23.13
N CYS A 774 1.27 12.30 22.13
CA CYS A 774 1.62 11.16 21.30
C CYS A 774 2.31 10.07 22.13
N LEU A 775 1.88 8.81 21.97
CA LEU A 775 2.69 7.66 22.40
C LEU A 775 3.82 7.41 21.41
N ASP A 776 3.57 7.71 20.13
CA ASP A 776 4.60 7.80 19.09
C ASP A 776 5.53 9.00 19.34
N ILE A 777 6.81 8.82 19.03
CA ILE A 777 7.87 9.82 19.18
C ILE A 777 8.30 10.33 17.78
N ASN A 778 7.39 10.22 16.79
CA ASN A 778 7.54 10.69 15.41
C ASN A 778 6.84 12.04 15.14
N GLN A 779 6.75 12.92 16.14
CA GLN A 779 6.44 14.34 15.92
C GLN A 779 7.55 15.25 16.47
N ASP A 780 7.99 16.17 15.61
CA ASP A 780 9.01 17.24 15.73
C ASP A 780 10.47 16.84 16.10
#